data_AF-A0A2V2PN71-F1
#
_entry.id   AF-A0A2V2PN71-F1
#
_cell.length_a   1.000
_cell.length_b   1.000
_cell.length_c   1.000
_cell.angle_alpha   90.00
_cell.angle_beta   90.00
_cell.angle_gamma   90.00
#
_symmetry.space_group_name_H-M   'P 1'
#
loop_
_entity.id
_entity.type
_entity.pdbx_description
1 polymer ?
#
loop_
_entity_poly.entity_id
_entity_poly.type
_entity_poly.pdbx_seq_one_letter_code
_entity_poly.pdbx_strand_id
1 'polypeptide(L)'
;MKQLLLDFLWSHLRTLGAFRESGQTPEAARESAGLAPGYGAWFDECLRIFEEAGRLDRRDGRILLDAAGPHRPIEQLWREWEAASPAWRRNPDLAATHLLVETALRAFPDILGGRRPATEVLFPGGSLELVQNAYATNPASAFFNRVLAADLVARLHRTAQARPGDGARILEVGAGTGATSAVVLEALRSARLDVREYCYTDLSRAFLNHAERSFGAENPWLTYGVLDIERPVADQGPTLGAYDAVVAANVLHATRDIRHTLRNAKALLRPGGVLVLNELTANNLLSQFSFGLLDGWWRYEDPHLRIAGCPLLSTDTWQRVLTQEGFRAIARPARHAEDLGQQIIVAESDGVVRQPVTRPRPSAPSAEPVPVPESPARAVTGHPAGSEPGDRLQARIEAVALDVLAEALDIPRTRIARDEPFSGYGLDSIFAVNVARTLGGRLGIDLDITVLFEHNTLAELGEFIVSEYAEELRGTLPPEPAPPDPAPGPVQPRPEPDEAALDAMAVVGMAARFPGADDADAFWRIVEQGGRCITAPPRNRPDWAGHGDGAAELRGGFLDGVHEFDPLFFRMSMTEARQVTPELRLLLMASWNAVEDAGYRPAELRRRPTGVFVATTQSEYRPAARDLLSLPSPAMVPNRISYLLDLEGPSEQYDTTCSSSFVALHRAIRSIRDGECEQAIVGGVNLVMSPMGFGGMRAAGMLSPGGDVRPFQEGADGTARSEGVAAVLVKPLRRALEDGDFVHCVVRGTGVAHGGRGVSFTAPNIRGMKAAVAHAHADAAIDPGAVDYIETHGMSSLLADSAELAALGAGHRGEGDGEDVTYLGNVKPCIGHTEVVSGLAALVKTAQAIRHGVIPAIPGFGQPHPDLPLKGTRLRIATRNLPWPERTDDAGRPLPRRAGLHSFGIGGVNAHVVLEQHIASGNPASAHPDDEPGAQVLVLSARNADGLRERARRLTQRLA
;
A
#
# COMPACT_ATOMS: atom_id res chain seq x y z
N MET A 1 -25.35 -27.81 22.91
CA MET A 1 -24.55 -27.00 21.96
C MET A 1 -23.50 -26.16 22.70
N LYS A 2 -23.89 -25.22 23.57
CA LYS A 2 -22.95 -24.30 24.27
C LYS A 2 -21.75 -24.99 24.96
N GLN A 3 -21.99 -26.06 25.71
CA GLN A 3 -20.92 -26.84 26.35
C GLN A 3 -19.95 -27.49 25.35
N LEU A 4 -20.46 -28.04 24.24
CA LEU A 4 -19.62 -28.62 23.20
C LEU A 4 -18.76 -27.56 22.51
N LEU A 5 -19.31 -26.36 22.27
CA LEU A 5 -18.55 -25.25 21.69
C LEU A 5 -17.44 -24.76 22.61
N LEU A 6 -17.69 -24.72 23.92
CA LEU A 6 -16.65 -24.38 24.91
C LEU A 6 -15.53 -25.41 24.90
N ASP A 7 -15.88 -26.70 24.84
CA ASP A 7 -14.90 -27.79 24.75
C ASP A 7 -14.13 -27.75 23.41
N PHE A 8 -14.79 -27.43 22.29
CA PHE A 8 -14.13 -27.22 21.00
C PHE A 8 -13.13 -26.05 21.05
N LEU A 9 -13.54 -24.90 21.60
CA LEU A 9 -12.69 -23.72 21.72
C LEU A 9 -11.42 -24.05 22.54
N TRP A 10 -11.61 -24.70 23.69
CA TRP A 10 -10.52 -25.15 24.56
C TRP A 10 -9.59 -26.13 23.86
N SER A 11 -10.13 -27.18 23.25
CA SER A 11 -9.34 -28.22 22.60
C SER A 11 -8.60 -27.72 21.35
N HIS A 12 -9.23 -26.87 20.53
CA HIS A 12 -8.58 -26.26 19.37
C HIS A 12 -7.38 -25.40 19.77
N LEU A 13 -7.55 -24.50 20.75
CA LEU A 13 -6.45 -23.66 21.22
C LEU A 13 -5.32 -24.51 21.84
N ARG A 14 -5.64 -25.56 22.59
CA ARG A 14 -4.63 -26.50 23.12
C ARG A 14 -3.89 -27.29 22.04
N THR A 15 -4.60 -27.74 21.01
CA THR A 15 -4.00 -28.44 19.87
C THR A 15 -3.08 -27.51 19.08
N LEU A 16 -3.48 -26.25 18.91
CA LEU A 16 -2.65 -25.22 18.29
C LEU A 16 -1.42 -24.85 19.12
N GLY A 17 -1.43 -25.12 20.43
CA GLY A 17 -0.28 -24.95 21.32
C GLY A 17 -0.48 -23.96 22.46
N ALA A 18 -1.67 -23.36 22.58
CA ALA A 18 -2.04 -22.58 23.76
C ALA A 18 -2.11 -23.48 25.01
N PHE A 19 -1.83 -22.92 26.19
CA PHE A 19 -2.08 -23.59 27.47
C PHE A 19 -1.30 -24.90 27.70
N ARG A 20 -0.11 -25.06 27.11
CA ARG A 20 0.78 -26.21 27.36
C ARG A 20 1.29 -26.27 28.81
N GLU A 21 1.61 -25.12 29.40
CA GLU A 21 2.19 -25.02 30.73
C GLU A 21 1.46 -23.97 31.59
N SER A 22 1.44 -24.17 32.91
CA SER A 22 0.90 -23.18 33.85
C SER A 22 1.97 -22.12 34.14
N GLY A 23 1.56 -20.86 34.32
CA GLY A 23 2.45 -19.73 34.60
C GLY A 23 2.92 -18.93 33.37
N GLN A 24 2.46 -19.27 32.15
CA GLN A 24 2.75 -18.50 30.93
C GLN A 24 1.95 -17.19 30.87
N THR A 25 2.46 -16.17 30.17
CA THR A 25 1.68 -14.94 29.93
C THR A 25 0.67 -15.15 28.80
N PRO A 26 -0.42 -14.37 28.75
CA PRO A 26 -1.37 -14.36 27.62
C PRO A 26 -0.69 -14.25 26.26
N GLU A 27 0.33 -13.39 26.14
CA GLU A 27 1.08 -13.18 24.91
C GLU A 27 1.84 -14.45 24.51
N ALA A 28 2.52 -15.10 25.46
CA ALA A 28 3.26 -16.33 25.21
C ALA A 28 2.32 -17.50 24.84
N ALA A 29 1.14 -17.57 25.45
CA ALA A 29 0.12 -18.56 25.10
C ALA A 29 -0.43 -18.36 23.69
N ARG A 30 -0.61 -17.10 23.28
CA ARG A 30 -1.04 -16.73 21.93
C ARG A 30 0.01 -17.03 20.88
N GLU A 31 1.27 -16.67 21.14
CA GLU A 31 2.41 -16.95 20.27
C GLU A 31 2.61 -18.46 20.11
N SER A 32 2.54 -19.22 21.20
CA SER A 32 2.64 -20.68 21.17
C SER A 32 1.53 -21.34 20.35
N ALA A 33 0.37 -20.70 20.23
CA ALA A 33 -0.75 -21.16 19.43
C ALA A 33 -0.64 -20.80 17.95
N GLY A 34 0.32 -19.95 17.56
CA GLY A 34 0.52 -19.53 16.16
C GLY A 34 -0.70 -18.82 15.57
N LEU A 35 -1.46 -18.06 16.37
CA LEU A 35 -2.64 -17.35 15.88
C LEU A 35 -2.23 -16.25 14.90
N ALA A 36 -2.97 -16.13 13.80
CA ALA A 36 -2.75 -15.09 12.80
C ALA A 36 -2.87 -13.67 13.39
N PRO A 37 -2.17 -12.68 12.81
CA PRO A 37 -2.33 -11.28 13.22
C PRO A 37 -3.80 -10.85 13.16
N GLY A 38 -4.28 -10.12 14.17
CA GLY A 38 -5.67 -9.65 14.28
C GLY A 38 -6.51 -10.38 15.34
N TYR A 39 -6.20 -11.63 15.68
CA TYR A 39 -6.95 -12.42 16.68
C TYR A 39 -6.56 -12.13 18.14
N GLY A 40 -5.88 -11.01 18.43
CA GLY A 40 -5.46 -10.66 19.79
C GLY A 40 -6.64 -10.45 20.74
N ALA A 41 -7.54 -9.53 20.40
CA ALA A 41 -8.72 -9.23 21.22
C ALA A 41 -9.70 -10.42 21.30
N TRP A 42 -9.78 -11.21 20.20
CA TRP A 42 -10.50 -12.48 20.18
C TRP A 42 -9.92 -13.50 21.17
N PHE A 43 -8.60 -13.62 21.23
CA PHE A 43 -7.92 -14.52 22.16
C PHE A 43 -8.09 -14.07 23.62
N ASP A 44 -8.00 -12.77 23.89
CA ASP A 44 -8.21 -12.22 25.24
C ASP A 44 -9.64 -12.51 25.75
N GLU A 45 -10.62 -12.47 24.86
CA GLU A 45 -11.99 -12.86 25.18
C GLU A 45 -12.12 -14.37 25.42
N CYS A 46 -11.40 -15.20 24.66
CA CYS A 46 -11.32 -16.64 24.95
C CYS A 46 -10.77 -16.90 26.36
N LEU A 47 -9.74 -16.16 26.80
CA LEU A 47 -9.20 -16.27 28.16
C LEU A 47 -10.27 -15.96 29.21
N ARG A 48 -11.03 -14.86 29.03
CA ARG A 48 -12.12 -14.49 29.93
C ARG A 48 -13.20 -15.56 30.00
N ILE A 49 -13.59 -16.12 28.85
CA ILE A 49 -14.56 -17.22 28.77
C ILE A 49 -14.07 -18.46 29.54
N PHE A 50 -12.77 -18.76 29.45
CA PHE A 50 -12.17 -19.88 30.17
C PHE A 50 -12.05 -19.64 31.67
N GLU A 51 -11.83 -18.41 32.12
CA GLU A 51 -11.91 -18.04 33.55
C GLU A 51 -13.31 -18.24 34.10
N GLU A 52 -14.34 -17.75 33.40
CA GLU A 52 -15.73 -17.93 33.82
C GLU A 52 -16.15 -19.39 33.85
N ALA A 53 -15.59 -20.20 32.95
CA ALA A 53 -15.80 -21.64 32.91
C ALA A 53 -14.94 -22.43 33.93
N GLY A 54 -14.09 -21.76 34.71
CA GLY A 54 -13.18 -22.40 35.66
C GLY A 54 -12.12 -23.30 35.01
N ARG A 55 -11.74 -23.05 33.75
CA ARG A 55 -10.70 -23.82 33.03
C ARG A 55 -9.30 -23.29 33.29
N LEU A 56 -9.19 -22.00 33.62
CA LEU A 56 -7.95 -21.33 33.99
C LEU A 56 -8.25 -20.18 34.98
N ASP A 57 -7.21 -19.65 35.61
CA ASP A 57 -7.22 -18.44 36.43
C ASP A 57 -6.09 -17.51 35.94
N ARG A 58 -6.20 -16.19 36.14
CA ARG A 58 -5.12 -15.23 35.85
C ARG A 58 -4.67 -14.53 37.12
N ARG A 59 -3.38 -14.67 37.46
CA ARG A 59 -2.75 -14.00 38.62
C ARG A 59 -1.42 -13.40 38.22
N ASP A 60 -1.16 -12.17 38.65
CA ASP A 60 0.09 -11.44 38.38
C ASP A 60 0.49 -11.43 36.89
N GLY A 61 -0.50 -11.31 35.99
CA GLY A 61 -0.30 -11.31 34.53
C GLY A 61 0.01 -12.68 33.92
N ARG A 62 -0.18 -13.78 34.67
CA ARG A 62 0.11 -15.15 34.23
C ARG A 62 -1.14 -16.03 34.28
N ILE A 63 -1.23 -16.94 33.31
CA ILE A 63 -2.30 -17.94 33.19
C ILE A 63 -1.95 -19.13 34.07
N LEU A 64 -2.79 -19.42 35.05
CA LEU A 64 -2.75 -20.61 35.89
C LEU A 64 -3.78 -21.61 35.38
N LEU A 65 -3.32 -22.77 34.94
CA LEU A 65 -4.21 -23.81 34.44
C LEU A 65 -4.78 -24.61 35.61
N ASP A 66 -6.10 -24.83 35.62
CA ASP A 66 -6.69 -25.77 36.58
C ASP A 66 -6.37 -27.21 36.15
N ALA A 67 -5.90 -28.03 37.08
CA ALA A 67 -5.62 -29.45 36.88
C ALA A 67 -6.88 -30.25 36.50
N ALA A 68 -8.08 -29.69 36.70
CA ALA A 68 -9.37 -30.34 36.46
C ALA A 68 -9.95 -30.16 35.05
N GLY A 69 -9.29 -29.47 34.11
CA GLY A 69 -9.81 -29.26 32.75
C GLY A 69 -9.53 -30.42 31.78
N PRO A 70 -10.47 -31.34 31.48
CA PRO A 70 -10.24 -32.41 30.50
C PRO A 70 -9.95 -31.84 29.11
N HIS A 71 -8.76 -32.10 28.58
CA HIS A 71 -8.48 -31.97 27.16
C HIS A 71 -9.15 -33.13 26.42
N ARG A 72 -10.21 -32.82 25.69
CA ARG A 72 -11.00 -33.81 24.93
C ARG A 72 -10.50 -33.83 23.49
N PRO A 73 -10.18 -35.00 22.90
CA PRO A 73 -9.76 -35.07 21.50
C PRO A 73 -10.82 -34.47 20.57
N ILE A 74 -10.39 -33.68 19.58
CA ILE A 74 -11.29 -32.98 18.64
C ILE A 74 -12.18 -33.98 17.88
N GLU A 75 -11.66 -35.17 17.58
CA GLU A 75 -12.39 -36.25 16.91
C GLU A 75 -13.51 -36.83 17.78
N GLN A 76 -13.35 -36.80 19.11
CA GLN A 76 -14.43 -37.15 20.03
C GLN A 76 -15.52 -36.07 20.02
N LEU A 77 -15.12 -34.80 20.05
CA LEU A 77 -16.07 -33.68 20.04
C LEU A 77 -16.89 -33.65 18.75
N TRP A 78 -16.30 -33.96 17.59
CA TRP A 78 -17.03 -34.09 16.32
C TRP A 78 -18.04 -35.24 16.34
N ARG A 79 -17.69 -36.40 16.91
CA ARG A 79 -18.66 -37.51 17.04
C ARG A 79 -19.88 -37.13 17.89
N GLU A 80 -19.66 -36.40 18.98
CA GLU A 80 -20.75 -35.91 19.84
C GLU A 80 -21.55 -34.79 19.18
N TRP A 81 -20.89 -33.91 18.43
CA TRP A 81 -21.53 -32.89 17.60
C TRP A 81 -22.45 -33.52 16.56
N GLU A 82 -21.97 -34.52 15.82
CA GLU A 82 -22.72 -35.22 14.78
C GLU A 82 -23.89 -36.02 15.36
N ALA A 83 -23.72 -36.64 16.52
CA ALA A 83 -24.80 -37.33 17.23
C ALA A 83 -25.93 -36.37 17.67
N ALA A 84 -25.58 -35.14 18.08
CA ALA A 84 -26.54 -34.14 18.53
C ALA A 84 -27.13 -33.28 17.39
N SER A 85 -26.44 -33.17 16.25
CA SER A 85 -26.80 -32.32 15.10
C SER A 85 -28.23 -32.54 14.56
N PRO A 86 -28.76 -33.78 14.44
CA PRO A 86 -30.13 -33.99 13.97
C PRO A 86 -31.20 -33.32 14.85
N ALA A 87 -30.96 -33.18 16.16
CA ALA A 87 -31.90 -32.51 17.06
C ALA A 87 -31.90 -30.99 16.84
N TRP A 88 -30.73 -30.39 16.58
CA TRP A 88 -30.61 -28.95 16.33
C TRP A 88 -31.12 -28.56 14.95
N ARG A 89 -30.86 -29.36 13.91
CA ARG A 89 -31.37 -29.13 12.55
C ARG A 89 -32.90 -29.21 12.47
N ARG A 90 -33.54 -30.00 13.33
CA ARG A 90 -35.01 -30.08 13.44
C ARG A 90 -35.62 -28.98 14.31
N ASN A 91 -34.81 -28.26 15.10
CA ASN A 91 -35.29 -27.17 15.93
C ASN A 91 -35.22 -25.85 15.11
N PRO A 92 -36.35 -25.20 14.80
CA PRO A 92 -36.38 -23.95 14.05
C PRO A 92 -35.55 -22.83 14.69
N ASP A 93 -35.42 -22.81 16.01
CA ASP A 93 -34.64 -21.79 16.75
C ASP A 93 -33.13 -21.97 16.60
N LEU A 94 -32.68 -23.18 16.27
CA LEU A 94 -31.27 -23.55 16.26
C LEU A 94 -30.74 -23.96 14.89
N ALA A 95 -31.60 -24.29 13.93
CA ALA A 95 -31.17 -24.87 12.65
C ALA A 95 -30.23 -23.97 11.84
N ALA A 96 -30.58 -22.69 11.67
CA ALA A 96 -29.76 -21.75 10.92
C ALA A 96 -28.46 -21.39 11.66
N THR A 97 -28.54 -21.17 12.98
CA THR A 97 -27.39 -20.91 13.85
C THR A 97 -26.43 -22.10 13.90
N HIS A 98 -26.97 -23.32 13.92
CA HIS A 98 -26.21 -24.57 13.88
C HIS A 98 -25.40 -24.67 12.58
N LEU A 99 -26.02 -24.39 11.43
CA LEU A 99 -25.36 -24.45 10.13
C LEU A 99 -24.23 -23.42 10.01
N LEU A 100 -24.46 -22.18 10.45
CA LEU A 100 -23.46 -21.12 10.47
C LEU A 100 -22.24 -21.52 11.31
N VAL A 101 -22.49 -21.95 12.56
CA VAL A 101 -21.43 -22.31 13.50
C VAL A 101 -20.71 -23.58 13.10
N GLU A 102 -21.40 -24.60 12.58
CA GLU A 102 -20.76 -25.81 12.07
C GLU A 102 -19.82 -25.50 10.92
N THR A 103 -20.24 -24.63 9.99
CA THR A 103 -19.42 -24.20 8.85
C THR A 103 -18.13 -23.51 9.31
N ALA A 104 -18.25 -22.55 10.23
CA ALA A 104 -17.10 -21.85 10.80
C ALA A 104 -16.20 -22.77 11.63
N LEU A 105 -16.79 -23.64 12.45
CA LEU A 105 -16.08 -24.57 13.33
C LEU A 105 -15.25 -25.60 12.54
N ARG A 106 -15.73 -26.05 11.37
CA ARG A 106 -14.97 -26.97 10.50
C ARG A 106 -13.71 -26.32 9.92
N ALA A 107 -13.77 -25.04 9.59
CA ALA A 107 -12.64 -24.28 9.04
C ALA A 107 -11.78 -23.59 10.12
N PHE A 108 -12.14 -23.74 11.40
CA PHE A 108 -11.62 -22.96 12.51
C PHE A 108 -10.08 -22.99 12.66
N PRO A 109 -9.38 -24.15 12.52
CA PRO A 109 -7.93 -24.17 12.58
C PRO A 109 -7.25 -23.39 11.45
N ASP A 110 -7.85 -23.39 10.25
CA ASP A 110 -7.32 -22.69 9.09
C ASP A 110 -7.58 -21.19 9.17
N ILE A 111 -8.73 -20.81 9.74
CA ILE A 111 -9.07 -19.42 10.07
C ILE A 111 -8.08 -18.85 11.07
N LEU A 112 -7.91 -19.53 12.21
CA LEU A 112 -7.04 -19.06 13.29
C LEU A 112 -5.56 -19.08 12.89
N GLY A 113 -5.13 -20.01 12.03
CA GLY A 113 -3.78 -20.07 11.49
C GLY A 113 -3.52 -19.17 10.28
N GLY A 114 -4.51 -18.40 9.82
CA GLY A 114 -4.36 -17.47 8.69
C GLY A 114 -4.28 -18.14 7.31
N ARG A 115 -4.55 -19.44 7.21
CA ARG A 115 -4.60 -20.18 5.94
C ARG A 115 -5.87 -19.90 5.13
N ARG A 116 -6.95 -19.50 5.81
CA ARG A 116 -8.23 -19.18 5.17
C ARG A 116 -8.90 -17.97 5.84
N PRO A 117 -9.31 -16.92 5.12
CA PRO A 117 -10.03 -15.80 5.72
C PRO A 117 -11.38 -16.22 6.31
N ALA A 118 -11.74 -15.71 7.50
CA ALA A 118 -13.05 -15.95 8.10
C ALA A 118 -14.21 -15.48 7.22
N THR A 119 -14.00 -14.39 6.46
CA THR A 119 -14.97 -13.85 5.50
C THR A 119 -15.35 -14.86 4.42
N GLU A 120 -14.39 -15.60 3.89
CA GLU A 120 -14.64 -16.62 2.85
C GLU A 120 -15.49 -17.79 3.37
N VAL A 121 -15.36 -18.10 4.67
CA VAL A 121 -16.09 -19.19 5.32
C VAL A 121 -17.51 -18.77 5.70
N LEU A 122 -17.68 -17.56 6.22
CA LEU A 122 -18.98 -17.03 6.64
C LEU A 122 -19.82 -16.56 5.43
N PHE A 123 -19.17 -16.21 4.32
CA PHE A 123 -19.81 -15.77 3.08
C PHE A 123 -19.34 -16.64 1.88
N PRO A 124 -19.73 -17.93 1.84
CA PRO A 124 -19.23 -18.86 0.83
C PRO A 124 -19.65 -18.44 -0.58
N GLY A 125 -18.68 -18.29 -1.48
CA GLY A 125 -18.91 -17.79 -2.84
C GLY A 125 -19.53 -16.39 -2.88
N GLY A 126 -19.45 -15.66 -1.76
CA GLY A 126 -20.08 -14.35 -1.62
C GLY A 126 -21.53 -14.31 -1.18
N SER A 127 -22.13 -15.48 -1.02
CA SER A 127 -23.53 -15.56 -0.65
C SER A 127 -23.74 -15.07 0.77
N LEU A 128 -24.71 -14.18 0.94
CA LEU A 128 -25.19 -13.75 2.25
C LEU A 128 -26.12 -14.78 2.89
N GLU A 129 -26.58 -15.80 2.16
CA GLU A 129 -27.61 -16.73 2.60
C GLU A 129 -27.27 -17.41 3.93
N LEU A 130 -26.00 -17.80 4.13
CA LEU A 130 -25.56 -18.50 5.35
C LEU A 130 -25.78 -17.63 6.60
N VAL A 131 -25.39 -16.36 6.53
CA VAL A 131 -25.55 -15.39 7.62
C VAL A 131 -26.99 -14.89 7.70
N GLN A 132 -27.60 -14.55 6.56
CA GLN A 132 -28.96 -14.04 6.48
C GLN A 132 -29.97 -15.04 7.04
N ASN A 133 -29.82 -16.33 6.77
CA ASN A 133 -30.71 -17.35 7.33
C ASN A 133 -30.65 -17.39 8.86
N ALA A 134 -29.48 -17.15 9.47
CA ALA A 134 -29.35 -17.09 10.92
C ALA A 134 -30.14 -15.92 11.56
N TYR A 135 -30.42 -14.84 10.80
CA TYR A 135 -31.21 -13.70 11.28
C TYR A 135 -32.67 -13.72 10.80
N ALA A 136 -32.93 -14.07 9.54
CA ALA A 136 -34.25 -13.97 8.92
C ALA A 136 -35.18 -15.14 9.27
N THR A 137 -34.63 -16.34 9.46
CA THR A 137 -35.44 -17.54 9.76
C THR A 137 -35.54 -17.87 11.25
N ASN A 138 -34.83 -17.11 12.09
CA ASN A 138 -34.79 -17.28 13.53
C ASN A 138 -36.08 -16.72 14.19
N PRO A 139 -36.87 -17.55 14.89
CA PRO A 139 -38.11 -17.10 15.56
C PRO A 139 -37.91 -15.98 16.59
N ALA A 140 -36.75 -15.91 17.26
CA ALA A 140 -36.43 -14.82 18.18
C ALA A 140 -36.28 -13.49 17.45
N SER A 141 -35.50 -13.45 16.36
CA SER A 141 -35.36 -12.26 15.51
C SER A 141 -36.70 -11.81 14.92
N ALA A 142 -37.51 -12.77 14.45
CA ALA A 142 -38.86 -12.49 13.95
C ALA A 142 -39.81 -11.95 15.04
N PHE A 143 -39.64 -12.37 16.29
CA PHE A 143 -40.37 -11.80 17.42
C PHE A 143 -39.97 -10.34 17.67
N PHE A 144 -38.67 -10.03 17.79
CA PHE A 144 -38.20 -8.67 18.04
C PHE A 144 -38.53 -7.70 16.89
N ASN A 145 -38.42 -8.14 15.63
CA ASN A 145 -38.83 -7.33 14.47
C ASN A 145 -40.32 -6.99 14.49
N ARG A 146 -41.18 -7.94 14.90
CA ARG A 146 -42.62 -7.68 15.06
C ARG A 146 -42.92 -6.71 16.20
N VAL A 147 -42.23 -6.82 17.33
CA VAL A 147 -42.37 -5.88 18.45
C VAL A 147 -41.94 -4.48 18.04
N LEU A 148 -40.80 -4.36 17.36
CA LEU A 148 -40.31 -3.09 16.82
C LEU A 148 -41.33 -2.44 15.89
N ALA A 149 -41.80 -3.19 14.89
CA ALA A 149 -42.75 -2.69 13.90
C ALA A 149 -44.06 -2.23 14.55
N ALA A 150 -44.60 -3.03 15.50
CA ALA A 150 -45.83 -2.68 16.21
C ALA A 150 -45.68 -1.41 17.07
N ASP A 151 -44.58 -1.27 17.83
CA ASP A 151 -44.36 -0.08 18.66
C ASP A 151 -44.10 1.18 17.81
N LEU A 152 -43.34 1.05 16.71
CA LEU A 152 -43.12 2.12 15.75
C LEU A 152 -44.43 2.62 15.14
N VAL A 153 -45.26 1.71 14.61
CA VAL A 153 -46.58 2.03 14.03
C VAL A 153 -47.47 2.73 15.07
N ALA A 154 -47.53 2.23 16.31
CA ALA A 154 -48.33 2.83 17.37
C ALA A 154 -47.89 4.27 17.71
N ARG A 155 -46.58 4.56 17.65
CA ARG A 155 -46.05 5.92 17.85
C ARG A 155 -46.36 6.83 16.68
N LEU A 156 -46.11 6.38 15.45
CA LEU A 156 -46.40 7.15 14.25
C LEU A 156 -47.89 7.50 14.14
N HIS A 157 -48.80 6.60 14.54
CA HIS A 157 -50.23 6.92 14.63
C HIS A 157 -50.55 8.07 15.59
N ARG A 158 -49.95 8.07 16.80
CA ARG A 158 -50.14 9.17 17.76
C ARG A 158 -49.60 10.49 17.20
N THR A 159 -48.45 10.43 16.52
CA THR A 159 -47.85 11.60 15.85
C THR A 159 -48.73 12.13 14.73
N ALA A 160 -49.29 11.25 13.88
CA ALA A 160 -50.20 11.61 12.80
C ALA A 160 -51.52 12.21 13.31
N GLN A 161 -52.04 11.74 14.46
CA GLN A 161 -53.20 12.35 15.12
C GLN A 161 -52.90 13.76 15.64
N ALA A 162 -51.67 14.00 16.14
CA ALA A 162 -51.24 15.31 16.61
C ALA A 162 -50.90 16.28 15.47
N ARG A 163 -50.57 15.78 14.26
CA ARG A 163 -50.22 16.56 13.07
C ARG A 163 -50.90 16.00 11.81
N PRO A 164 -52.21 16.26 11.62
CA PRO A 164 -52.94 15.74 10.46
C PRO A 164 -52.38 16.32 9.15
N GLY A 165 -52.09 15.47 8.17
CA GLY A 165 -51.60 15.86 6.83
C GLY A 165 -50.08 16.03 6.71
N ASP A 166 -49.31 15.80 7.78
CA ASP A 166 -47.85 15.69 7.73
C ASP A 166 -47.48 14.19 7.74
N GLY A 167 -47.41 13.58 6.55
CA GLY A 167 -47.08 12.17 6.39
C GLY A 167 -45.74 11.81 7.05
N ALA A 168 -45.67 10.64 7.66
CA ALA A 168 -44.53 10.20 8.46
C ALA A 168 -43.24 10.09 7.64
N ARG A 169 -42.12 10.56 8.20
CA ARG A 169 -40.78 10.38 7.64
C ARG A 169 -39.95 9.44 8.51
N ILE A 170 -39.52 8.32 7.95
CA ILE A 170 -38.74 7.30 8.65
C ILE A 170 -37.40 7.17 7.95
N LEU A 171 -36.31 7.02 8.71
CA LEU A 171 -35.00 6.66 8.17
C LEU A 171 -34.51 5.39 8.85
N GLU A 172 -34.04 4.42 8.08
CA GLU A 172 -33.41 3.21 8.61
C GLU A 172 -31.90 3.26 8.36
N VAL A 173 -31.10 3.19 9.43
CA VAL A 173 -29.64 3.19 9.39
C VAL A 173 -29.15 1.75 9.23
N GLY A 174 -28.31 1.50 8.22
CA GLY A 174 -27.69 0.18 7.98
C GLY A 174 -28.70 -0.95 7.87
N ALA A 175 -29.70 -0.78 7.00
CA ALA A 175 -30.81 -1.70 6.85
C ALA A 175 -30.39 -3.09 6.31
N GLY A 176 -29.21 -3.20 5.70
CA GLY A 176 -28.59 -4.46 5.29
C GLY A 176 -29.49 -5.28 4.35
N THR A 177 -29.72 -6.54 4.72
CA THR A 177 -30.56 -7.50 3.95
C THR A 177 -32.06 -7.16 3.99
N GLY A 178 -32.48 -6.14 4.73
CA GLY A 178 -33.87 -5.70 4.80
C GLY A 178 -34.78 -6.58 5.66
N ALA A 179 -34.21 -7.44 6.52
CA ALA A 179 -34.99 -8.35 7.38
C ALA A 179 -35.91 -7.60 8.37
N THR A 180 -35.44 -6.47 8.92
CA THR A 180 -36.27 -5.57 9.75
C THR A 180 -37.22 -4.77 8.88
N SER A 181 -36.71 -4.20 7.78
CA SER A 181 -37.46 -3.38 6.84
C SER A 181 -38.69 -4.11 6.31
N ALA A 182 -38.58 -5.37 5.89
CA ALA A 182 -39.70 -6.16 5.39
C ALA A 182 -40.89 -6.20 6.38
N VAL A 183 -40.62 -6.38 7.67
CA VAL A 183 -41.64 -6.43 8.71
C VAL A 183 -42.21 -5.04 9.00
N VAL A 184 -41.37 -4.00 8.99
CA VAL A 184 -41.80 -2.62 9.21
C VAL A 184 -42.66 -2.12 8.06
N LEU A 185 -42.24 -2.32 6.81
CA LEU A 185 -42.97 -1.94 5.60
C LEU A 185 -44.35 -2.63 5.56
N GLU A 186 -44.41 -3.93 5.87
CA GLU A 186 -45.68 -4.65 5.98
C GLU A 186 -46.60 -4.07 7.06
N ALA A 187 -46.05 -3.76 8.24
CA ALA A 187 -46.83 -3.19 9.33
C ALA A 187 -47.36 -1.78 8.99
N LEU A 188 -46.56 -0.93 8.34
CA LEU A 188 -46.97 0.40 7.88
C LEU A 188 -48.13 0.31 6.89
N ARG A 189 -48.05 -0.61 5.93
CA ARG A 189 -49.11 -0.87 4.94
C ARG A 189 -50.38 -1.39 5.58
N SER A 190 -50.25 -2.42 6.42
CA SER A 190 -51.37 -3.03 7.16
C SER A 190 -52.10 -2.02 8.04
N ALA A 191 -51.37 -1.07 8.64
CA ALA A 191 -51.91 -0.01 9.47
C ALA A 191 -52.50 1.18 8.69
N ARG A 192 -52.31 1.23 7.36
CA ARG A 192 -52.72 2.34 6.47
C ARG A 192 -52.21 3.70 6.97
N LEU A 193 -50.96 3.74 7.44
CA LEU A 193 -50.30 4.98 7.84
C LEU A 193 -49.98 5.83 6.61
N ASP A 194 -50.17 7.15 6.73
CA ASP A 194 -49.72 8.12 5.74
C ASP A 194 -48.20 8.28 5.89
N VAL A 195 -47.43 7.68 4.98
CA VAL A 195 -45.96 7.70 4.96
C VAL A 195 -45.50 8.59 3.81
N ARG A 196 -44.79 9.65 4.14
CA ARG A 196 -44.21 10.58 3.17
C ARG A 196 -42.89 10.07 2.62
N GLU A 197 -42.08 9.43 3.47
CA GLU A 197 -40.77 8.92 3.11
C GLU A 197 -40.37 7.80 4.05
N TYR A 198 -39.84 6.72 3.49
CA TYR A 198 -39.02 5.75 4.20
C TYR A 198 -37.64 5.70 3.55
N CYS A 199 -36.66 6.35 4.18
CA CYS A 199 -35.30 6.42 3.69
C CYS A 199 -34.52 5.18 4.13
N TYR A 200 -34.38 4.23 3.22
CA TYR A 200 -33.59 3.02 3.38
C TYR A 200 -32.12 3.36 3.16
N THR A 201 -31.29 3.25 4.21
CA THR A 201 -29.86 3.58 4.10
C THR A 201 -28.95 2.43 4.48
N ASP A 202 -27.82 2.34 3.79
CA ASP A 202 -26.76 1.37 4.06
C ASP A 202 -25.40 1.88 3.54
N LEU A 203 -24.30 1.35 4.08
CA LEU A 203 -22.96 1.61 3.53
C LEU A 203 -22.76 0.93 2.17
N SER A 204 -23.41 -0.21 1.94
CA SER A 204 -23.30 -0.99 0.71
C SER A 204 -24.42 -0.69 -0.28
N ARG A 205 -24.05 -0.27 -1.50
CA ARG A 205 -25.00 -0.04 -2.59
C ARG A 205 -25.67 -1.32 -3.09
N ALA A 206 -25.03 -2.49 -2.88
CA ALA A 206 -25.64 -3.78 -3.19
C ALA A 206 -26.91 -4.04 -2.36
N PHE A 207 -26.91 -3.64 -1.08
CA PHE A 207 -28.10 -3.72 -0.23
C PHE A 207 -29.19 -2.73 -0.64
N LEU A 208 -28.81 -1.55 -1.11
CA LEU A 208 -29.76 -0.57 -1.65
C LEU A 208 -30.44 -1.10 -2.94
N ASN A 209 -29.67 -1.70 -3.85
CA ASN A 209 -30.20 -2.30 -5.07
C ASN A 209 -31.11 -3.51 -4.76
N HIS A 210 -30.71 -4.36 -3.80
CA HIS A 210 -31.56 -5.45 -3.33
C HIS A 210 -32.88 -4.92 -2.76
N ALA A 211 -32.85 -3.87 -1.94
CA ALA A 211 -34.06 -3.26 -1.38
C ALA A 211 -34.95 -2.64 -2.46
N GLU A 212 -34.38 -1.98 -3.47
CA GLU A 212 -35.12 -1.42 -4.61
C GLU A 212 -35.90 -2.51 -5.36
N ARG A 213 -35.26 -3.66 -5.60
CA ARG A 213 -35.89 -4.81 -6.28
C ARG A 213 -36.92 -5.52 -5.40
N SER A 214 -36.59 -5.76 -4.13
CA SER A 214 -37.40 -6.58 -3.22
C SER A 214 -38.61 -5.82 -2.65
N PHE A 215 -38.50 -4.52 -2.43
CA PHE A 215 -39.50 -3.73 -1.71
C PHE A 215 -40.07 -2.55 -2.51
N GLY A 216 -39.34 -2.04 -3.51
CA GLY A 216 -39.69 -0.80 -4.21
C GLY A 216 -41.03 -0.84 -4.95
N ALA A 217 -41.36 -1.98 -5.59
CA ALA A 217 -42.59 -2.12 -6.36
C ALA A 217 -43.87 -1.94 -5.52
N GLU A 218 -43.83 -2.35 -4.25
CA GLU A 218 -44.99 -2.32 -3.36
C GLU A 218 -45.02 -1.08 -2.44
N ASN A 219 -43.95 -0.28 -2.42
CA ASN A 219 -43.76 0.84 -1.49
C ASN A 219 -43.17 2.05 -2.23
N PRO A 220 -43.99 2.83 -2.96
CA PRO A 220 -43.53 3.95 -3.79
C PRO A 220 -42.93 5.14 -3.02
N TRP A 221 -43.06 5.14 -1.69
CA TRP A 221 -42.51 6.12 -0.76
C TRP A 221 -41.12 5.74 -0.20
N LEU A 222 -40.55 4.61 -0.64
CA LEU A 222 -39.17 4.24 -0.35
C LEU A 222 -38.20 5.16 -1.09
N THR A 223 -37.25 5.74 -0.35
CA THR A 223 -36.06 6.40 -0.88
C THR A 223 -34.83 5.62 -0.45
N TYR A 224 -33.74 5.70 -1.22
CA TYR A 224 -32.52 4.94 -0.96
C TYR A 224 -31.33 5.90 -0.86
N GLY A 225 -30.42 5.67 0.08
CA GLY A 225 -29.26 6.53 0.25
C GLY A 225 -28.09 5.82 0.91
N VAL A 226 -26.86 6.19 0.53
CA VAL A 226 -25.67 5.72 1.24
C VAL A 226 -25.48 6.58 2.48
N LEU A 227 -25.38 5.96 3.66
CA LEU A 227 -25.18 6.68 4.92
C LEU A 227 -24.12 5.99 5.79
N ASP A 228 -23.06 6.73 6.09
CA ASP A 228 -22.10 6.39 7.13
C ASP A 228 -22.44 7.15 8.41
N ILE A 229 -23.04 6.45 9.37
CA ILE A 229 -23.50 7.04 10.64
C ILE A 229 -22.34 7.49 11.54
N GLU A 230 -21.10 7.05 11.28
CA GLU A 230 -19.91 7.52 12.00
C GLU A 230 -19.44 8.89 11.51
N ARG A 231 -19.89 9.32 10.32
CA ARG A 231 -19.53 10.63 9.76
C ARG A 231 -20.61 11.69 10.05
N PRO A 232 -20.25 12.98 10.06
CA PRO A 232 -21.24 14.06 10.15
C PRO A 232 -22.34 13.90 9.08
N VAL A 233 -23.59 13.83 9.53
CA VAL A 233 -24.74 13.55 8.63
C VAL A 233 -25.02 14.71 7.68
N ALA A 234 -24.65 15.94 8.06
CA ALA A 234 -24.83 17.15 7.26
C ALA A 234 -24.22 17.05 5.85
N ASP A 235 -23.17 16.24 5.68
CA ASP A 235 -22.41 16.12 4.44
C ASP A 235 -22.83 14.91 3.58
N GLN A 236 -23.90 14.18 3.95
CA GLN A 236 -24.19 12.84 3.41
C GLN A 236 -25.55 12.69 2.71
N GLY A 237 -26.39 13.73 2.70
CA GLY A 237 -27.65 13.74 1.94
C GLY A 237 -28.94 13.74 2.78
N PRO A 238 -29.09 12.93 3.86
CA PRO A 238 -30.28 12.97 4.71
C PRO A 238 -30.54 14.35 5.31
N THR A 239 -31.80 14.76 5.37
CA THR A 239 -32.17 16.08 5.89
C THR A 239 -32.12 16.08 7.42
N LEU A 240 -31.30 16.97 8.01
CA LEU A 240 -31.20 17.12 9.46
C LEU A 240 -32.53 17.55 10.09
N GLY A 241 -32.87 16.95 11.22
CA GLY A 241 -34.06 17.29 12.00
C GLY A 241 -35.39 17.03 11.28
N ALA A 242 -35.42 16.20 10.24
CA ALA A 242 -36.60 15.98 9.41
C ALA A 242 -37.40 14.71 9.76
N TYR A 243 -36.77 13.73 10.40
CA TYR A 243 -37.35 12.39 10.55
C TYR A 243 -38.14 12.25 11.86
N ASP A 244 -39.31 11.60 11.76
CA ASP A 244 -40.16 11.18 12.88
C ASP A 244 -39.56 10.05 13.68
N ALA A 245 -38.95 9.10 12.95
CA ALA A 245 -38.33 7.94 13.51
C ALA A 245 -37.03 7.62 12.77
N VAL A 246 -36.01 7.25 13.54
CA VAL A 246 -34.79 6.63 13.03
C VAL A 246 -34.76 5.20 13.55
N VAL A 247 -34.74 4.22 12.66
CA VAL A 247 -34.68 2.80 12.96
C VAL A 247 -33.24 2.32 12.78
N ALA A 248 -32.74 1.54 13.72
CA ALA A 248 -31.41 0.94 13.61
C ALA A 248 -31.44 -0.46 14.24
N ALA A 249 -31.12 -1.48 13.45
CA ALA A 249 -31.15 -2.87 13.89
C ALA A 249 -29.76 -3.50 13.80
N ASN A 250 -29.18 -3.86 14.95
CA ASN A 250 -27.87 -4.52 15.07
C ASN A 250 -26.76 -3.82 14.27
N VAL A 251 -26.72 -2.48 14.32
CA VAL A 251 -25.80 -1.66 13.51
C VAL A 251 -25.05 -0.65 14.34
N LEU A 252 -25.69 0.02 15.31
CA LEU A 252 -25.03 1.11 16.03
C LEU A 252 -23.96 0.55 16.98
N HIS A 253 -24.16 -0.65 17.53
CA HIS A 253 -23.14 -1.31 18.32
C HIS A 253 -21.84 -1.55 17.53
N ALA A 254 -21.88 -1.72 16.21
CA ALA A 254 -20.69 -2.01 15.41
C ALA A 254 -19.81 -0.77 15.13
N THR A 255 -20.25 0.42 15.53
CA THR A 255 -19.53 1.68 15.31
C THR A 255 -18.40 1.91 16.32
N ARG A 256 -17.43 2.75 15.97
CA ARG A 256 -16.25 3.04 16.81
C ARG A 256 -16.56 3.70 18.14
N ASP A 257 -17.45 4.69 18.16
CA ASP A 257 -17.83 5.47 19.35
C ASP A 257 -19.35 5.63 19.42
N ILE A 258 -19.98 5.03 20.43
CA ILE A 258 -21.44 5.06 20.59
C ILE A 258 -21.98 6.46 20.79
N ARG A 259 -21.28 7.32 21.55
CA ARG A 259 -21.80 8.66 21.85
C ARG A 259 -21.84 9.50 20.59
N HIS A 260 -20.79 9.43 19.79
CA HIS A 260 -20.71 10.10 18.50
C HIS A 260 -21.79 9.59 17.53
N THR A 261 -21.91 8.27 17.40
CA THR A 261 -22.95 7.62 16.59
C THR A 261 -24.36 8.04 17.02
N LEU A 262 -24.65 8.07 18.32
CA LEU A 262 -25.94 8.52 18.84
C LEU A 262 -26.21 10.00 18.59
N ARG A 263 -25.20 10.87 18.61
CA ARG A 263 -25.35 12.29 18.25
C ARG A 263 -25.71 12.45 16.78
N ASN A 264 -25.11 11.66 15.90
CA ASN A 264 -25.43 11.66 14.46
C ASN A 264 -26.85 11.13 14.20
N ALA A 265 -27.22 10.01 14.84
CA ALA A 265 -28.59 9.49 14.76
C ALA A 265 -29.62 10.49 15.32
N LYS A 266 -29.29 11.20 16.40
CA LYS A 266 -30.14 12.25 16.97
C LYS A 266 -30.28 13.46 16.05
N ALA A 267 -29.23 13.80 15.29
CA ALA A 267 -29.24 14.92 14.35
C ALA A 267 -30.24 14.75 13.19
N LEU A 268 -30.58 13.51 12.86
CA LEU A 268 -31.61 13.18 11.87
C LEU A 268 -33.03 13.40 12.42
N LEU A 269 -33.22 13.23 13.72
CA LEU A 269 -34.53 13.29 14.36
C LEU A 269 -35.02 14.73 14.53
N ARG A 270 -36.28 14.96 14.19
CA ARG A 270 -36.97 16.20 14.56
C ARG A 270 -37.13 16.30 16.09
N PRO A 271 -37.39 17.50 16.65
CA PRO A 271 -37.71 17.62 18.07
C PRO A 271 -38.90 16.72 18.46
N GLY A 272 -38.69 15.83 19.44
CA GLY A 272 -39.68 14.83 19.84
C GLY A 272 -39.76 13.58 18.94
N GLY A 273 -38.90 13.46 17.92
CA GLY A 273 -38.74 12.25 17.12
C GLY A 273 -38.10 11.11 17.92
N VAL A 274 -38.30 9.87 17.49
CA VAL A 274 -37.88 8.67 18.24
C VAL A 274 -36.77 7.89 17.54
N LEU A 275 -35.73 7.54 18.29
CA LEU A 275 -34.76 6.53 17.90
C LEU A 275 -35.29 5.16 18.33
N VAL A 276 -35.37 4.22 17.39
CA VAL A 276 -35.88 2.86 17.61
C VAL A 276 -34.77 1.87 17.32
N LEU A 277 -34.21 1.31 18.38
CA LEU A 277 -33.11 0.35 18.32
C LEU A 277 -33.64 -1.08 18.45
N ASN A 278 -33.11 -1.98 17.63
CA ASN A 278 -33.20 -3.42 17.80
C ASN A 278 -31.80 -3.98 17.95
N GLU A 279 -31.36 -4.23 19.18
CA GLU A 279 -29.95 -4.51 19.48
C GLU A 279 -29.79 -5.79 20.29
N LEU A 280 -28.76 -6.57 19.97
CA LEU A 280 -28.24 -7.60 20.85
C LEU A 280 -27.67 -6.94 22.11
N THR A 281 -28.04 -7.47 23.28
CA THR A 281 -27.70 -6.88 24.59
C THR A 281 -26.94 -7.83 25.50
N ALA A 282 -26.57 -9.02 25.01
CA ALA A 282 -25.76 -10.00 25.73
C ALA A 282 -24.68 -10.59 24.82
N ASN A 283 -23.48 -10.76 25.37
CA ASN A 283 -22.41 -11.49 24.70
C ASN A 283 -22.67 -13.01 24.78
N ASN A 284 -22.45 -13.72 23.68
CA ASN A 284 -22.64 -15.16 23.60
C ASN A 284 -21.40 -15.84 23.02
N LEU A 285 -21.10 -17.05 23.50
CA LEU A 285 -20.03 -17.90 23.00
C LEU A 285 -20.12 -18.12 21.48
N LEU A 286 -21.34 -18.13 20.90
CA LEU A 286 -21.55 -18.26 19.46
C LEU A 286 -20.85 -17.15 18.64
N SER A 287 -20.67 -15.96 19.23
CA SER A 287 -19.97 -14.86 18.57
C SER A 287 -18.50 -15.20 18.29
N GLN A 288 -17.88 -16.06 19.11
CA GLN A 288 -16.49 -16.51 18.90
C GLN A 288 -16.31 -17.40 17.65
N PHE A 289 -17.42 -17.95 17.14
CA PHE A 289 -17.46 -18.81 15.95
C PHE A 289 -18.19 -18.15 14.77
N SER A 290 -18.44 -16.84 14.85
CA SER A 290 -19.12 -16.08 13.79
C SER A 290 -18.48 -14.70 13.66
N PHE A 291 -19.16 -13.64 14.10
CA PHE A 291 -18.71 -12.27 13.89
C PHE A 291 -17.44 -11.91 14.66
N GLY A 292 -17.17 -12.56 15.79
CA GLY A 292 -15.91 -12.38 16.53
C GLY A 292 -14.67 -12.79 15.75
N LEU A 293 -14.83 -13.55 14.65
CA LEU A 293 -13.74 -13.89 13.72
C LEU A 293 -13.48 -12.80 12.67
N LEU A 294 -14.30 -11.74 12.63
CA LEU A 294 -14.18 -10.64 11.68
C LEU A 294 -13.53 -9.44 12.34
N ASP A 295 -12.57 -8.81 11.65
CA ASP A 295 -11.89 -7.60 12.13
C ASP A 295 -12.87 -6.47 12.51
N GLY A 296 -13.97 -6.37 11.77
CA GLY A 296 -15.05 -5.41 12.01
C GLY A 296 -15.62 -5.44 13.43
N TRP A 297 -15.65 -6.61 14.07
CA TRP A 297 -16.20 -6.80 15.41
C TRP A 297 -15.38 -6.11 16.51
N TRP A 298 -14.09 -5.85 16.24
CA TRP A 298 -13.12 -5.37 17.22
C TRP A 298 -12.74 -3.89 17.03
N ARG A 299 -13.48 -3.14 16.21
CA ARG A 299 -13.14 -1.76 15.83
C ARG A 299 -13.55 -0.68 16.85
N TYR A 300 -14.21 -1.04 17.95
CA TYR A 300 -14.71 -0.08 18.93
C TYR A 300 -13.57 0.59 19.75
N GLU A 301 -13.72 1.88 20.03
CA GLU A 301 -12.72 2.72 20.72
C GLU A 301 -13.20 3.18 22.12
N ASP A 302 -14.40 2.79 22.52
CA ASP A 302 -15.06 3.14 23.79
C ASP A 302 -15.35 1.90 24.68
N PRO A 303 -14.34 1.07 25.01
CA PRO A 303 -14.52 -0.21 25.70
C PRO A 303 -15.25 -0.10 27.05
N HIS A 304 -15.16 1.05 27.72
CA HIS A 304 -15.85 1.33 28.98
C HIS A 304 -17.39 1.37 28.88
N LEU A 305 -17.94 1.47 27.67
CA LEU A 305 -19.38 1.37 27.42
C LEU A 305 -19.78 -0.02 26.94
N ARG A 306 -18.83 -0.85 26.49
CA ARG A 306 -19.12 -2.15 25.89
C ARG A 306 -19.20 -3.26 26.94
N ILE A 307 -19.90 -4.33 26.60
CA ILE A 307 -19.79 -5.60 27.31
C ILE A 307 -18.39 -6.14 27.05
N ALA A 308 -17.72 -6.65 28.08
CA ALA A 308 -16.38 -7.19 27.93
C ALA A 308 -16.29 -8.23 26.80
N GLY A 309 -15.33 -8.03 25.89
CA GLY A 309 -15.03 -8.96 24.81
C GLY A 309 -15.97 -8.91 23.60
N CYS A 310 -16.80 -7.89 23.46
CA CYS A 310 -17.61 -7.68 22.27
C CYS A 310 -18.00 -6.20 22.07
N PRO A 311 -18.48 -5.80 20.88
CA PRO A 311 -18.93 -4.43 20.63
C PRO A 311 -20.33 -4.14 21.20
N LEU A 312 -21.00 -5.12 21.81
CA LEU A 312 -22.38 -4.99 22.29
C LEU A 312 -22.46 -4.16 23.57
N LEU A 313 -23.64 -3.56 23.82
CA LEU A 313 -23.94 -2.83 25.05
C LEU A 313 -25.05 -3.57 25.80
N SER A 314 -24.95 -3.64 27.13
CA SER A 314 -26.07 -4.14 27.92
C SER A 314 -27.25 -3.17 27.84
N THR A 315 -28.47 -3.68 28.06
CA THR A 315 -29.69 -2.85 28.06
C THR A 315 -29.60 -1.66 29.00
N ASP A 316 -29.00 -1.84 30.19
CA ASP A 316 -28.79 -0.76 31.15
C ASP A 316 -27.77 0.27 30.65
N THR A 317 -26.74 -0.17 29.92
CA THR A 317 -25.75 0.74 29.33
C THR A 317 -26.33 1.53 28.16
N TRP A 318 -27.13 0.91 27.30
CA TRP A 318 -27.90 1.62 26.29
C TRP A 318 -28.77 2.71 26.93
N GLN A 319 -29.56 2.36 27.96
CA GLN A 319 -30.41 3.33 28.66
C GLN A 319 -29.60 4.50 29.24
N ARG A 320 -28.46 4.21 29.87
CA ARG A 320 -27.57 5.22 30.47
C ARG A 320 -26.99 6.17 29.42
N VAL A 321 -26.43 5.64 28.34
CA VAL A 321 -25.76 6.46 27.31
C VAL A 321 -26.80 7.28 26.53
N LEU A 322 -27.94 6.70 26.18
CA LEU A 322 -29.06 7.44 25.58
C LEU A 322 -29.50 8.63 26.45
N THR A 323 -29.63 8.41 27.77
CA THR A 323 -29.97 9.50 28.71
C THR A 323 -28.90 10.60 28.70
N GLN A 324 -27.62 10.22 28.70
CA GLN A 324 -26.50 11.17 28.69
C GLN A 324 -26.39 11.98 27.40
N GLU A 325 -26.78 11.40 26.26
CA GLU A 325 -26.82 12.10 24.96
C GLU A 325 -28.14 12.87 24.74
N GLY A 326 -28.98 13.01 25.79
CA GLY A 326 -30.18 13.83 25.78
C GLY A 326 -31.39 13.16 25.12
N PHE A 327 -31.46 11.83 25.14
CA PHE A 327 -32.71 11.13 24.89
C PHE A 327 -33.51 10.99 26.18
N ARG A 328 -34.84 11.03 26.05
CA ARG A 328 -35.81 10.93 27.15
C ARG A 328 -36.87 9.87 26.84
N ALA A 329 -37.76 9.61 27.80
CA ALA A 329 -38.88 8.67 27.66
C ALA A 329 -38.47 7.28 27.13
N ILE A 330 -37.32 6.77 27.60
CA ILE A 330 -36.74 5.51 27.12
C ILE A 330 -37.63 4.34 27.51
N ALA A 331 -38.15 3.63 26.51
CA ALA A 331 -39.05 2.49 26.66
C ALA A 331 -38.38 1.20 26.18
N ARG A 332 -38.81 0.07 26.76
CA ARG A 332 -38.37 -1.29 26.41
C ARG A 332 -39.59 -2.17 26.09
N PRO A 333 -40.12 -2.12 24.86
CA PRO A 333 -41.35 -2.81 24.51
C PRO A 333 -41.28 -4.34 24.70
N ALA A 334 -40.10 -4.95 24.58
CA ALA A 334 -39.89 -6.38 24.80
C ALA A 334 -39.19 -6.69 26.15
N ARG A 335 -39.45 -5.90 27.21
CA ARG A 335 -38.82 -6.12 28.54
C ARG A 335 -39.00 -7.53 29.10
N HIS A 336 -40.10 -8.21 28.79
CA HIS A 336 -40.38 -9.57 29.26
C HIS A 336 -39.54 -10.65 28.56
N ALA A 337 -38.84 -10.30 27.47
CA ALA A 337 -38.02 -11.19 26.67
C ALA A 337 -36.50 -10.89 26.83
N GLU A 338 -36.11 -10.19 27.89
CA GLU A 338 -34.71 -9.80 28.17
C GLU A 338 -33.76 -11.01 28.19
N ASP A 339 -34.24 -12.16 28.67
CA ASP A 339 -33.47 -13.41 28.76
C ASP A 339 -33.05 -13.98 27.39
N LEU A 340 -33.63 -13.48 26.30
CA LEU A 340 -33.22 -13.85 24.93
C LEU A 340 -31.96 -13.10 24.45
N GLY A 341 -31.44 -12.15 25.23
CA GLY A 341 -30.19 -11.44 24.93
C GLY A 341 -30.30 -10.39 23.83
N GLN A 342 -31.51 -9.91 23.56
CA GLN A 342 -31.83 -8.88 22.58
C GLN A 342 -32.94 -7.99 23.14
N GLN A 343 -32.98 -6.71 22.73
CA GLN A 343 -34.00 -5.78 23.23
C GLN A 343 -34.40 -4.76 22.16
N ILE A 344 -35.68 -4.35 22.20
CA ILE A 344 -36.14 -3.15 21.51
C ILE A 344 -36.02 -1.98 22.48
N ILE A 345 -35.27 -0.95 22.09
CA ILE A 345 -35.06 0.24 22.91
C ILE A 345 -35.56 1.45 22.11
N VAL A 346 -36.55 2.15 22.66
CA VAL A 346 -37.13 3.32 22.01
C VAL A 346 -36.89 4.55 22.85
N ALA A 347 -36.30 5.59 22.25
CA ALA A 347 -35.86 6.77 22.97
C ALA A 347 -36.25 8.05 22.22
N GLU A 348 -36.85 9.02 22.92
CA GLU A 348 -37.31 10.27 22.34
C GLU A 348 -36.21 11.34 22.37
N SER A 349 -35.98 12.04 21.27
CA SER A 349 -35.03 13.15 21.19
C SER A 349 -35.58 14.39 21.91
N ASP A 350 -34.78 15.01 22.79
CA ASP A 350 -35.10 16.30 23.41
C ASP A 350 -35.04 17.50 22.43
N GLY A 351 -34.59 17.29 21.19
CA GLY A 351 -34.43 18.30 20.15
C GLY A 351 -33.14 19.11 20.24
N VAL A 352 -32.23 18.82 21.18
CA VAL A 352 -30.93 19.48 21.31
C VAL A 352 -29.84 18.59 20.73
N VAL A 353 -29.21 19.05 19.63
CA VAL A 353 -28.16 18.34 18.91
C VAL A 353 -26.84 19.09 19.06
N ARG A 354 -25.77 18.37 19.44
CA ARG A 354 -24.40 18.89 19.47
C ARG A 354 -23.60 18.26 18.34
N GLN A 355 -23.31 19.01 17.29
CA GLN A 355 -22.42 18.58 16.22
C GLN A 355 -21.24 19.54 16.03
N PRO A 356 -20.03 19.03 15.77
CA PRO A 356 -18.92 19.85 15.33
C PRO A 356 -19.23 20.40 13.93
N VAL A 357 -19.41 21.72 13.82
CA VAL A 357 -19.58 22.38 12.52
C VAL A 357 -18.21 22.73 11.98
N THR A 358 -17.74 22.00 10.97
CA THR A 358 -16.68 22.48 10.08
C THR A 358 -17.27 23.64 9.29
N ARG A 359 -16.92 24.88 9.65
CA ARG A 359 -17.32 26.06 8.86
C ARG A 359 -16.79 25.91 7.44
N PRO A 360 -17.64 25.96 6.40
CA PRO A 360 -17.14 26.14 5.05
C PRO A 360 -16.38 27.46 4.98
N ARG A 361 -15.17 27.45 4.39
CA ARG A 361 -14.55 28.69 3.93
C ARG A 361 -15.51 29.35 2.94
N PRO A 362 -15.75 30.67 3.00
CA PRO A 362 -16.57 31.35 2.01
C PRO A 362 -15.93 31.15 0.63
N SER A 363 -16.67 30.50 -0.26
CA SER A 363 -16.35 30.45 -1.68
C SER A 363 -16.39 31.87 -2.23
N ALA A 364 -15.41 32.18 -3.10
CA ALA A 364 -15.40 33.41 -3.88
C ALA A 364 -16.72 33.53 -4.69
N PRO A 365 -17.16 34.75 -5.04
CA PRO A 365 -18.44 34.96 -5.70
C PRO A 365 -18.51 34.18 -7.02
N SER A 366 -19.56 33.36 -7.16
CA SER A 366 -19.92 32.70 -8.41
C SER A 366 -20.16 33.77 -9.48
N ALA A 367 -19.36 33.76 -10.54
CA ALA A 367 -19.72 34.45 -11.76
C ALA A 367 -20.97 33.79 -12.36
N GLU A 368 -21.97 34.58 -12.74
CA GLU A 368 -23.18 34.11 -13.42
C GLU A 368 -22.82 33.49 -14.79
N PRO A 369 -23.55 32.44 -15.23
CA PRO A 369 -23.36 31.88 -16.56
C PRO A 369 -23.88 32.85 -17.62
N VAL A 370 -23.01 33.23 -18.56
CA VAL A 370 -23.39 33.94 -19.79
C VAL A 370 -24.10 32.95 -20.72
N PRO A 371 -25.25 33.30 -21.32
CA PRO A 371 -25.96 32.43 -22.26
C PRO A 371 -25.23 32.37 -23.60
N VAL A 372 -24.90 31.17 -24.06
CA VAL A 372 -24.34 30.92 -25.40
C VAL A 372 -25.49 30.52 -26.34
N PRO A 373 -25.54 31.02 -27.60
CA PRO A 373 -26.71 30.90 -28.46
C PRO A 373 -26.86 29.49 -29.06
N GLU A 374 -28.10 29.04 -29.17
CA GLU A 374 -28.50 27.90 -29.99
C GLU A 374 -28.21 28.16 -31.48
N SER A 375 -27.65 27.15 -32.16
CA SER A 375 -27.67 27.03 -33.62
C SER A 375 -27.80 25.57 -34.04
N PRO A 376 -28.39 25.32 -35.23
CA PRO A 376 -29.52 24.42 -35.36
C PRO A 376 -29.13 22.98 -35.68
N ALA A 377 -30.05 22.08 -35.34
CA ALA A 377 -30.07 20.68 -35.73
C ALA A 377 -29.81 20.50 -37.24
N ARG A 378 -28.71 19.82 -37.56
CA ARG A 378 -28.55 19.12 -38.84
C ARG A 378 -28.88 17.65 -38.63
N ALA A 379 -30.00 17.24 -39.23
CA ALA A 379 -30.28 15.83 -39.48
C ALA A 379 -29.14 15.24 -40.33
N VAL A 380 -28.51 14.17 -39.85
CA VAL A 380 -27.70 13.28 -40.67
C VAL A 380 -28.25 11.88 -40.48
N THR A 381 -29.12 11.50 -41.40
CA THR A 381 -29.32 10.11 -41.79
C THR A 381 -28.00 9.58 -42.35
N GLY A 382 -27.43 8.55 -41.74
CA GLY A 382 -26.27 7.85 -42.28
C GLY A 382 -25.77 6.78 -41.31
N HIS A 383 -26.00 5.52 -41.66
CA HIS A 383 -25.31 4.38 -41.05
C HIS A 383 -23.78 4.56 -41.19
N PRO A 384 -22.97 4.39 -40.13
CA PRO A 384 -21.55 4.13 -40.30
C PRO A 384 -21.33 2.62 -40.32
N ALA A 385 -21.13 2.10 -41.53
CA ALA A 385 -20.31 0.92 -41.73
C ALA A 385 -18.84 1.36 -41.60
N GLY A 386 -18.06 0.69 -40.74
CA GLY A 386 -16.61 0.86 -40.67
C GLY A 386 -16.04 1.29 -39.31
N SER A 387 -16.31 0.55 -38.23
CA SER A 387 -15.44 0.56 -37.04
C SER A 387 -14.19 -0.31 -37.28
N GLU A 388 -13.03 0.14 -36.80
CA GLU A 388 -11.74 -0.58 -36.86
C GLU A 388 -11.85 -1.97 -36.18
N PRO A 389 -10.99 -2.95 -36.53
CA PRO A 389 -11.04 -4.29 -35.94
C PRO A 389 -10.87 -4.30 -34.41
N GLY A 390 -10.03 -3.40 -33.88
CA GLY A 390 -9.86 -3.18 -32.44
C GLY A 390 -11.14 -2.70 -31.77
N ASP A 391 -11.83 -1.73 -32.37
CA ASP A 391 -13.10 -1.20 -31.87
C ASP A 391 -14.22 -2.25 -31.86
N ARG A 392 -14.23 -3.17 -32.83
CA ARG A 392 -15.22 -4.26 -32.89
C ARG A 392 -14.97 -5.35 -31.85
N LEU A 393 -13.70 -5.70 -31.63
CA LEU A 393 -13.32 -6.68 -30.60
C LEU A 393 -13.54 -6.10 -29.20
N GLN A 394 -13.15 -4.84 -29.00
CA GLN A 394 -13.38 -4.10 -27.77
C GLN A 394 -14.88 -3.97 -27.48
N ALA A 395 -15.70 -3.54 -28.44
CA ALA A 395 -17.15 -3.45 -28.25
C ALA A 395 -17.80 -4.81 -27.95
N ARG A 396 -17.25 -5.91 -28.49
CA ARG A 396 -17.74 -7.26 -28.20
C ARG A 396 -17.36 -7.73 -26.79
N ILE A 397 -16.12 -7.48 -26.36
CA ILE A 397 -15.66 -7.80 -25.01
C ILE A 397 -16.39 -6.96 -23.98
N GLU A 398 -16.50 -5.65 -24.21
CA GLU A 398 -17.29 -4.75 -23.38
C GLU A 398 -18.75 -5.23 -23.28
N ALA A 399 -19.36 -5.69 -24.37
CA ALA A 399 -20.73 -6.24 -24.33
C ALA A 399 -20.84 -7.52 -23.50
N VAL A 400 -19.88 -8.44 -23.59
CA VAL A 400 -19.83 -9.68 -22.78
C VAL A 400 -19.57 -9.36 -21.32
N ALA A 401 -18.65 -8.45 -21.02
CA ALA A 401 -18.38 -7.97 -19.68
C ALA A 401 -19.61 -7.27 -19.08
N LEU A 402 -20.34 -6.47 -19.87
CA LEU A 402 -21.58 -5.81 -19.48
C LEU A 402 -22.62 -6.86 -19.05
N ASP A 403 -22.77 -7.93 -19.82
CA ASP A 403 -23.73 -9.00 -19.55
C ASP A 403 -23.35 -9.78 -18.28
N VAL A 404 -22.07 -10.12 -18.10
CA VAL A 404 -21.59 -10.80 -16.89
C VAL A 404 -21.73 -9.91 -15.65
N LEU A 405 -21.43 -8.61 -15.75
CA LEU A 405 -21.58 -7.66 -14.65
C LEU A 405 -23.06 -7.39 -14.33
N ALA A 406 -23.91 -7.26 -15.34
CA ALA A 406 -25.35 -7.09 -15.16
C ALA A 406 -25.98 -8.31 -14.46
N GLU A 407 -25.56 -9.53 -14.83
CA GLU A 407 -26.00 -10.78 -14.19
C GLU A 407 -25.46 -10.91 -12.76
N ALA A 408 -24.19 -10.61 -12.53
CA ALA A 408 -23.55 -10.78 -11.22
C ALA A 408 -23.99 -9.74 -10.18
N LEU A 409 -24.25 -8.50 -10.62
CA LEU A 409 -24.73 -7.39 -9.78
C LEU A 409 -26.28 -7.31 -9.79
N ASP A 410 -26.93 -8.09 -10.64
CA ASP A 410 -28.38 -8.14 -10.86
C ASP A 410 -28.98 -6.76 -11.24
N ILE A 411 -28.21 -5.92 -11.93
CA ILE A 411 -28.61 -4.58 -12.38
C ILE A 411 -28.84 -4.57 -13.91
N PRO A 412 -29.82 -3.79 -14.43
CA PRO A 412 -30.06 -3.71 -15.87
C PRO A 412 -28.83 -3.18 -16.63
N ARG A 413 -28.56 -3.72 -17.83
CA ARG A 413 -27.47 -3.27 -18.72
C ARG A 413 -27.44 -1.75 -18.91
N THR A 414 -28.60 -1.10 -18.92
CA THR A 414 -28.77 0.35 -19.12
C THR A 414 -28.30 1.21 -17.94
N ARG A 415 -28.07 0.61 -16.75
CA ARG A 415 -27.58 1.30 -15.56
C ARG A 415 -26.06 1.16 -15.35
N ILE A 416 -25.36 0.35 -16.15
CA ILE A 416 -23.90 0.21 -16.10
C ILE A 416 -23.30 1.13 -17.17
N ALA A 417 -22.77 2.26 -16.73
CA ALA A 417 -22.02 3.19 -17.57
C ALA A 417 -20.63 2.65 -17.88
N ARG A 418 -20.16 2.97 -19.09
CA ARG A 418 -18.90 2.48 -19.66
C ARG A 418 -17.67 2.89 -18.84
N ASP A 419 -17.68 4.11 -18.29
CA ASP A 419 -16.52 4.73 -17.64
C ASP A 419 -16.68 4.88 -16.12
N GLU A 420 -17.73 4.29 -15.53
CA GLU A 420 -17.96 4.38 -14.09
C GLU A 420 -17.37 3.16 -13.36
N PRO A 421 -16.67 3.37 -12.22
CA PRO A 421 -16.05 2.27 -11.49
C PRO A 421 -17.05 1.21 -11.01
N PHE A 422 -16.70 -0.07 -11.14
CA PHE A 422 -17.48 -1.22 -10.68
C PHE A 422 -17.79 -1.16 -9.17
N SER A 423 -16.90 -0.57 -8.38
CA SER A 423 -17.15 -0.27 -6.96
C SER A 423 -18.35 0.67 -6.76
N GLY A 424 -18.60 1.60 -7.68
CA GLY A 424 -19.79 2.45 -7.70
C GLY A 424 -21.09 1.68 -7.93
N TYR A 425 -21.01 0.49 -8.53
CA TYR A 425 -22.12 -0.46 -8.76
C TYR A 425 -22.24 -1.54 -7.68
N GLY A 426 -21.35 -1.55 -6.68
CA GLY A 426 -21.37 -2.55 -5.60
C GLY A 426 -20.57 -3.81 -5.90
N LEU A 427 -19.65 -3.78 -6.86
CA LEU A 427 -18.67 -4.86 -7.03
C LEU A 427 -17.63 -4.78 -5.89
N ASP A 428 -17.74 -5.69 -4.92
CA ASP A 428 -16.82 -5.83 -3.79
C ASP A 428 -15.89 -7.05 -3.98
N SER A 429 -15.02 -7.31 -2.99
CA SER A 429 -14.05 -8.42 -3.01
C SER A 429 -14.69 -9.80 -3.16
N ILE A 430 -15.99 -9.90 -2.89
CA ILE A 430 -16.78 -11.11 -2.91
C ILE A 430 -17.34 -11.35 -4.33
N PHE A 431 -17.91 -10.33 -4.98
CA PHE A 431 -18.50 -10.47 -6.32
C PHE A 431 -17.45 -10.52 -7.44
N ALA A 432 -16.30 -9.89 -7.25
CA ALA A 432 -15.19 -9.87 -8.22
C ALA A 432 -14.69 -11.28 -8.59
N VAL A 433 -14.64 -12.22 -7.63
CA VAL A 433 -14.20 -13.61 -7.88
C VAL A 433 -15.10 -14.29 -8.93
N ASN A 434 -16.41 -14.10 -8.81
CA ASN A 434 -17.39 -14.76 -9.66
C ASN A 434 -17.47 -14.11 -11.03
N VAL A 435 -17.33 -12.77 -11.09
CA VAL A 435 -17.27 -12.01 -12.34
C VAL A 435 -16.02 -12.39 -13.14
N ALA A 436 -14.84 -12.46 -12.50
CA ALA A 436 -13.58 -12.81 -13.20
C ALA A 436 -13.66 -14.22 -13.80
N ARG A 437 -14.14 -15.18 -13.01
CA ARG A 437 -14.30 -16.58 -13.44
C ARG A 437 -15.34 -16.73 -14.57
N THR A 438 -16.48 -16.06 -14.46
CA THR A 438 -17.55 -16.15 -15.47
C THR A 438 -17.17 -15.42 -16.76
N LEU A 439 -16.49 -14.28 -16.64
CA LEU A 439 -15.97 -13.53 -17.78
C LEU A 439 -14.86 -14.30 -18.50
N GLY A 440 -13.88 -14.83 -17.76
CA GLY A 440 -12.84 -15.71 -18.30
C GLY A 440 -13.42 -16.95 -18.97
N GLY A 441 -14.40 -17.60 -18.35
CA GLY A 441 -15.10 -18.74 -18.93
C GLY A 441 -15.91 -18.43 -20.21
N ARG A 442 -16.54 -17.24 -20.31
CA ARG A 442 -17.27 -16.82 -21.52
C ARG A 442 -16.35 -16.37 -22.65
N LEU A 443 -15.15 -15.89 -22.33
CA LEU A 443 -14.16 -15.42 -23.31
C LEU A 443 -13.10 -16.47 -23.65
N GLY A 444 -13.02 -17.58 -22.91
CA GLY A 444 -12.03 -18.64 -23.11
C GLY A 444 -10.61 -18.26 -22.68
N ILE A 445 -10.48 -17.29 -21.76
CA ILE A 445 -9.21 -16.76 -21.25
C ILE A 445 -9.10 -16.99 -19.75
N ASP A 446 -7.89 -17.14 -19.23
CA ASP A 446 -7.65 -17.23 -17.79
C ASP A 446 -7.48 -15.82 -17.22
N LEU A 447 -8.53 -15.34 -16.53
CA LEU A 447 -8.61 -13.98 -16.02
C LEU A 447 -8.44 -14.00 -14.49
N ASP A 448 -7.30 -13.48 -14.02
CA ASP A 448 -7.05 -13.38 -12.58
C ASP A 448 -8.01 -12.38 -11.91
N ILE A 449 -8.37 -12.64 -10.65
CA ILE A 449 -9.30 -11.80 -9.91
C ILE A 449 -8.80 -10.36 -9.73
N THR A 450 -7.48 -10.17 -9.66
CA THR A 450 -6.83 -8.86 -9.51
C THR A 450 -7.15 -7.92 -10.68
N VAL A 451 -7.41 -8.48 -11.87
CA VAL A 451 -7.75 -7.73 -13.09
C VAL A 451 -8.99 -6.84 -12.89
N LEU A 452 -10.02 -7.31 -12.16
CA LEU A 452 -11.24 -6.52 -11.93
C LEU A 452 -11.07 -5.40 -10.90
N PHE A 453 -9.99 -5.44 -10.11
CA PHE A 453 -9.62 -4.35 -9.20
C PHE A 453 -8.63 -3.38 -9.86
N GLU A 454 -7.79 -3.88 -10.77
CA GLU A 454 -6.83 -3.11 -11.55
C GLU A 454 -7.51 -2.32 -12.68
N HIS A 455 -8.52 -2.91 -13.33
CA HIS A 455 -9.30 -2.37 -14.43
C HIS A 455 -10.76 -2.26 -13.98
N ASN A 456 -11.09 -1.11 -13.38
CA ASN A 456 -12.29 -0.98 -12.57
C ASN A 456 -13.48 -0.41 -13.34
N THR A 457 -13.38 -0.16 -14.64
CA THR A 457 -14.49 0.28 -15.51
C THR A 457 -14.66 -0.66 -16.70
N LEU A 458 -15.81 -0.58 -17.38
CA LEU A 458 -16.07 -1.42 -18.55
C LEU A 458 -15.08 -1.12 -19.69
N ALA A 459 -14.76 0.16 -19.89
CA ALA A 459 -13.75 0.59 -20.85
C ALA A 459 -12.35 0.07 -20.50
N GLU A 460 -11.90 0.26 -19.26
CA GLU A 460 -10.57 -0.17 -18.81
C GLU A 460 -10.39 -1.69 -18.91
N LEU A 461 -11.45 -2.45 -18.58
CA LEU A 461 -11.45 -3.91 -18.65
C LEU A 461 -11.46 -4.39 -20.11
N GLY A 462 -12.23 -3.73 -20.98
CA GLY A 462 -12.25 -4.01 -22.41
C GLY A 462 -10.90 -3.75 -23.07
N GLU A 463 -10.28 -2.60 -22.77
CA GLU A 463 -8.95 -2.25 -23.27
C GLU A 463 -7.87 -3.22 -22.77
N PHE A 464 -7.91 -3.58 -21.48
CA PHE A 464 -6.99 -4.56 -20.91
C PHE A 464 -7.08 -5.91 -21.62
N ILE A 465 -8.29 -6.46 -21.75
CA ILE A 465 -8.49 -7.78 -22.36
C ILE A 465 -8.08 -7.78 -23.83
N VAL A 466 -8.35 -6.69 -24.57
CA VAL A 466 -7.86 -6.53 -25.94
C VAL A 466 -6.33 -6.44 -25.98
N SER A 467 -5.71 -5.69 -25.06
CA SER A 467 -4.26 -5.48 -25.06
C SER A 467 -3.46 -6.72 -24.65
N GLU A 468 -3.97 -7.52 -23.71
CA GLU A 468 -3.26 -8.68 -23.15
C GLU A 468 -3.63 -10.01 -23.83
N TYR A 469 -4.89 -10.17 -24.29
CA TYR A 469 -5.39 -11.46 -24.82
C TYR A 469 -5.78 -11.41 -26.31
N ALA A 470 -5.35 -10.39 -27.06
CA ALA A 470 -5.67 -10.25 -28.49
C ALA A 470 -5.33 -11.49 -29.33
N GLU A 471 -4.20 -12.15 -29.09
CA GLU A 471 -3.79 -13.34 -29.88
C GLU A 471 -4.64 -14.58 -29.59
N GLU A 472 -5.04 -14.78 -28.33
CA GLU A 472 -5.87 -15.93 -27.90
C GLU A 472 -7.32 -15.78 -28.40
N LEU A 473 -7.81 -14.54 -28.44
CA LEU A 473 -9.17 -14.20 -28.87
C LEU A 473 -9.30 -14.15 -30.41
N ARG A 474 -8.19 -14.03 -31.17
CA ARG A 474 -8.18 -14.01 -32.65
C ARG A 474 -8.69 -15.31 -33.30
N GLY A 475 -8.58 -16.45 -32.62
CA GLY A 475 -9.04 -17.75 -33.12
C GLY A 475 -10.57 -17.90 -33.21
N THR A 476 -11.34 -16.93 -32.71
CA THR A 476 -12.83 -16.97 -32.68
C THR A 476 -13.50 -16.17 -33.81
N LEU A 477 -12.72 -15.58 -34.74
CA LEU A 477 -13.21 -14.74 -35.84
C LEU A 477 -12.85 -15.35 -37.21
N PRO A 478 -13.68 -15.14 -38.26
CA PRO A 478 -13.34 -15.54 -39.63
C PRO A 478 -12.15 -14.75 -40.18
N PRO A 479 -11.31 -15.33 -41.07
CA PRO A 479 -10.10 -14.67 -41.56
C PRO A 479 -10.45 -13.56 -42.56
N GLU A 480 -9.79 -12.41 -42.44
CA GLU A 480 -9.89 -11.32 -43.42
C GLU A 480 -8.54 -10.66 -43.76
N PRO A 481 -8.45 -10.00 -44.93
CA PRO A 481 -7.21 -9.63 -45.59
C PRO A 481 -6.52 -8.43 -44.95
N ALA A 482 -5.20 -8.36 -45.14
CA ALA A 482 -4.34 -7.33 -44.56
C ALA A 482 -4.75 -5.90 -44.99
N PRO A 483 -4.86 -4.94 -44.05
CA PRO A 483 -5.15 -3.55 -44.36
C PRO A 483 -3.88 -2.77 -44.79
N PRO A 484 -4.03 -1.65 -45.52
CA PRO A 484 -2.94 -0.78 -45.92
C PRO A 484 -2.52 0.18 -44.78
N ASP A 485 -1.24 0.56 -44.80
CA ASP A 485 -0.52 1.33 -43.77
C ASP A 485 -1.13 2.73 -43.50
N PRO A 486 -1.24 3.21 -42.24
CA PRO A 486 -1.78 4.53 -41.95
C PRO A 486 -0.75 5.65 -42.13
N ALA A 487 -1.18 6.77 -42.71
CA ALA A 487 -0.37 7.97 -42.86
C ALA A 487 -0.16 8.68 -41.50
N PRO A 488 1.05 9.19 -41.21
CA PRO A 488 1.37 9.81 -39.92
C PRO A 488 0.80 11.24 -39.80
N GLY A 489 0.20 11.54 -38.65
CA GLY A 489 -0.10 12.92 -38.22
C GLY A 489 1.20 13.69 -37.89
N PRO A 490 1.14 15.03 -37.79
CA PRO A 490 2.33 15.86 -37.73
C PRO A 490 3.11 15.65 -36.41
N VAL A 491 4.13 14.81 -36.49
CA VAL A 491 5.22 14.69 -35.53
C VAL A 491 6.01 15.99 -35.59
N GLN A 492 6.13 16.71 -34.46
CA GLN A 492 7.10 17.80 -34.39
C GLN A 492 8.50 17.24 -34.67
N PRO A 493 9.33 17.93 -35.46
CA PRO A 493 10.63 17.41 -35.86
C PRO A 493 11.45 17.06 -34.62
N ARG A 494 11.68 15.76 -34.45
CA ARG A 494 12.58 15.18 -33.46
C ARG A 494 13.99 15.71 -33.79
N PRO A 495 14.72 16.30 -32.83
CA PRO A 495 16.11 16.68 -33.05
C PRO A 495 16.90 15.45 -33.50
N GLU A 496 17.88 15.66 -34.39
CA GLU A 496 18.67 14.56 -34.93
C GLU A 496 19.38 13.77 -33.81
N PRO A 497 19.61 12.45 -33.97
CA PRO A 497 20.11 11.56 -32.91
C PRO A 497 21.40 12.04 -32.20
N ASP A 498 22.26 12.78 -32.90
CA ASP A 498 23.52 13.32 -32.37
C ASP A 498 23.33 14.55 -31.47
N GLU A 499 22.32 15.40 -31.71
CA GLU A 499 22.04 16.54 -30.82
C GLU A 499 21.38 16.09 -29.52
N ALA A 500 20.43 15.14 -29.59
CA ALA A 500 19.77 14.57 -28.42
C ALA A 500 20.74 13.80 -27.51
N ALA A 501 21.80 13.20 -28.07
CA ALA A 501 22.84 12.53 -27.29
C ALA A 501 23.69 13.52 -26.46
N LEU A 502 23.93 14.73 -26.98
CA LEU A 502 24.71 15.77 -26.30
C LEU A 502 23.94 16.50 -25.18
N ASP A 503 22.61 16.45 -25.22
CA ASP A 503 21.70 16.95 -24.16
C ASP A 503 21.50 15.96 -22.99
N ALA A 504 22.18 14.81 -23.03
CA ALA A 504 22.27 13.88 -21.91
C ALA A 504 23.12 14.44 -20.76
N MET A 505 23.08 13.79 -19.60
CA MET A 505 23.76 14.28 -18.40
C MET A 505 24.94 13.38 -18.05
N ALA A 506 26.14 13.94 -18.01
CA ALA A 506 27.34 13.23 -17.59
C ALA A 506 27.46 13.22 -16.07
N VAL A 507 27.78 12.05 -15.50
CA VAL A 507 28.29 11.93 -14.14
C VAL A 507 29.81 12.11 -14.22
N VAL A 508 30.30 13.28 -13.79
CA VAL A 508 31.73 13.63 -13.90
C VAL A 508 32.49 13.43 -12.60
N GLY A 509 31.79 13.35 -11.47
CA GLY A 509 32.38 13.10 -10.16
C GLY A 509 31.52 12.16 -9.35
N MET A 510 32.15 11.27 -8.59
CA MET A 510 31.47 10.24 -7.82
C MET A 510 32.24 9.92 -6.53
N ALA A 511 31.54 9.99 -5.40
CA ALA A 511 32.07 9.54 -4.12
C ALA A 511 30.99 8.80 -3.34
N ALA A 512 31.36 7.68 -2.71
CA ALA A 512 30.43 6.90 -1.91
C ALA A 512 31.14 6.17 -0.77
N ARG A 513 30.42 5.95 0.34
CA ARG A 513 30.77 5.02 1.40
C ARG A 513 29.57 4.12 1.67
N PHE A 514 29.83 2.82 1.69
CA PHE A 514 28.85 1.77 1.95
C PHE A 514 29.43 0.79 2.97
N PRO A 515 28.62 -0.08 3.59
CA PRO A 515 29.10 -1.07 4.54
C PRO A 515 30.29 -1.87 3.98
N GLY A 516 31.41 -1.86 4.70
CA GLY A 516 32.68 -2.48 4.28
C GLY A 516 33.51 -1.72 3.25
N ALA A 517 33.03 -0.58 2.71
CA ALA A 517 33.69 0.18 1.66
C ALA A 517 33.75 1.69 1.94
N ASP A 518 34.97 2.23 2.00
CA ASP A 518 35.22 3.66 2.22
C ASP A 518 35.29 4.51 0.93
N ASP A 519 35.23 3.87 -0.24
CA ASP A 519 35.17 4.53 -1.55
C ASP A 519 34.48 3.63 -2.60
N ALA A 520 34.24 4.20 -3.79
CA ALA A 520 33.55 3.50 -4.88
C ALA A 520 34.35 2.31 -5.44
N ASP A 521 35.68 2.33 -5.37
CA ASP A 521 36.54 1.26 -5.88
C ASP A 521 36.59 0.08 -4.89
N ALA A 522 36.63 0.37 -3.58
CA ALA A 522 36.46 -0.63 -2.52
C ALA A 522 35.07 -1.27 -2.60
N PHE A 523 34.04 -0.47 -2.86
CA PHE A 523 32.69 -0.96 -3.05
C PHE A 523 32.57 -1.87 -4.26
N TRP A 524 33.17 -1.49 -5.39
CA TRP A 524 33.22 -2.36 -6.58
C TRP A 524 33.87 -3.71 -6.29
N ARG A 525 35.02 -3.73 -5.60
CA ARG A 525 35.69 -4.99 -5.21
C ARG A 525 34.78 -5.90 -4.38
N ILE A 526 33.98 -5.34 -3.46
CA ILE A 526 33.00 -6.10 -2.68
C ILE A 526 31.91 -6.66 -3.59
N VAL A 527 31.34 -5.84 -4.47
CA VAL A 527 30.28 -6.27 -5.40
C VAL A 527 30.77 -7.38 -6.33
N GLU A 528 31.93 -7.19 -6.95
CA GLU A 528 32.52 -8.16 -7.89
C GLU A 528 32.86 -9.49 -7.20
N GLN A 529 33.35 -9.45 -5.96
CA GLN A 529 33.67 -10.66 -5.18
C GLN A 529 32.43 -11.33 -4.57
N GLY A 530 31.25 -10.73 -4.68
CA GLY A 530 30.03 -11.22 -4.02
C GLY A 530 30.07 -11.09 -2.49
N GLY A 531 30.75 -10.06 -1.98
CA GLY A 531 30.87 -9.80 -0.55
C GLY A 531 29.52 -9.43 0.09
N ARG A 532 29.32 -9.87 1.32
CA ARG A 532 28.09 -9.67 2.10
C ARG A 532 28.41 -8.93 3.39
N CYS A 533 28.02 -7.67 3.46
CA CYS A 533 28.39 -6.71 4.50
C CYS A 533 27.27 -6.46 5.53
N ILE A 534 26.22 -7.29 5.51
CA ILE A 534 25.16 -7.28 6.52
C ILE A 534 25.70 -7.98 7.76
N THR A 535 25.77 -7.26 8.88
CA THR A 535 26.41 -7.71 10.12
C THR A 535 25.55 -7.35 11.32
N ALA A 536 25.98 -7.74 12.52
CA ALA A 536 25.42 -7.20 13.75
C ALA A 536 25.87 -5.73 13.94
N PRO A 537 25.09 -4.90 14.65
CA PRO A 537 25.48 -3.52 14.93
C PRO A 537 26.88 -3.43 15.57
N PRO A 538 27.72 -2.44 15.19
CA PRO A 538 29.06 -2.31 15.74
C PRO A 538 29.05 -2.06 17.25
N ARG A 539 29.79 -2.88 18.01
CA ARG A 539 29.86 -2.81 19.49
C ARG A 539 30.43 -1.50 20.03
N ASN A 540 31.21 -0.79 19.21
CA ASN A 540 31.88 0.46 19.55
C ASN A 540 30.98 1.70 19.34
N ARG A 541 29.70 1.55 18.96
CA ARG A 541 28.79 2.69 18.81
C ARG A 541 28.15 3.06 20.16
N PRO A 542 28.44 4.26 20.70
CA PRO A 542 27.88 4.69 21.98
C PRO A 542 26.34 4.82 21.91
N ASP A 543 25.78 5.19 20.75
CA ASP A 543 24.33 5.30 20.57
C ASP A 543 23.60 3.95 20.72
N TRP A 544 24.33 2.83 20.54
CA TRP A 544 23.79 1.47 20.67
C TRP A 544 24.00 0.87 22.07
N ALA A 545 24.95 1.40 22.85
CA ALA A 545 25.37 0.83 24.13
C ALA A 545 24.27 0.81 25.21
N GLY A 546 23.24 1.66 25.08
CA GLY A 546 22.15 1.78 26.05
C GLY A 546 20.96 0.81 25.85
N HIS A 547 20.96 -0.02 24.79
CA HIS A 547 19.76 -0.73 24.35
C HIS A 547 19.71 -2.25 24.68
N GLY A 548 20.70 -2.79 25.39
CA GLY A 548 20.70 -4.18 25.88
C GLY A 548 20.94 -5.26 24.81
N ASP A 549 20.85 -6.53 25.22
CA ASP A 549 21.26 -7.69 24.40
C ASP A 549 20.40 -7.91 23.14
N GLY A 550 19.11 -7.54 23.16
CA GLY A 550 18.22 -7.68 22.01
C GLY A 550 18.61 -6.82 20.79
N ALA A 551 19.46 -5.80 20.99
CA ALA A 551 20.03 -5.02 19.89
C ALA A 551 21.14 -5.77 19.14
N ALA A 552 21.87 -6.69 19.80
CA ALA A 552 22.96 -7.46 19.19
C ALA A 552 22.46 -8.54 18.21
N GLU A 553 21.18 -8.91 18.32
CA GLU A 553 20.52 -9.85 17.42
C GLU A 553 20.06 -9.19 16.11
N LEU A 554 20.02 -7.86 16.04
CA LEU A 554 19.70 -7.14 14.81
C LEU A 554 20.75 -7.38 13.73
N ARG A 555 20.32 -7.31 12.47
CA ARG A 555 21.18 -7.44 11.30
C ARG A 555 20.94 -6.28 10.35
N GLY A 556 22.02 -5.68 9.88
CA GLY A 556 21.97 -4.53 8.98
C GLY A 556 23.34 -4.23 8.37
N GLY A 557 23.37 -3.36 7.37
CA GLY A 557 24.60 -2.83 6.82
C GLY A 557 25.02 -1.57 7.59
N PHE A 558 26.21 -1.57 8.19
CA PHE A 558 26.69 -0.47 9.01
C PHE A 558 28.00 0.11 8.47
N LEU A 559 28.11 1.43 8.48
CA LEU A 559 29.33 2.17 8.15
C LEU A 559 30.28 2.20 9.35
N ASP A 560 31.58 2.17 9.09
CA ASP A 560 32.59 2.47 10.12
C ASP A 560 32.84 3.98 10.22
N GLY A 561 33.16 4.45 11.42
CA GLY A 561 33.58 5.83 11.64
C GLY A 561 32.48 6.88 11.38
N VAL A 562 31.19 6.58 11.61
CA VAL A 562 30.07 7.52 11.36
C VAL A 562 30.17 8.84 12.14
N HIS A 563 30.94 8.88 13.23
CA HIS A 563 31.19 10.10 14.01
C HIS A 563 32.46 10.86 13.59
N GLU A 564 33.29 10.27 12.73
CA GLU A 564 34.55 10.87 12.27
C GLU A 564 34.27 12.05 11.36
N PHE A 565 34.95 13.16 11.64
CA PHE A 565 34.80 14.40 10.88
C PHE A 565 36.00 15.31 11.15
N ASP A 566 36.50 16.01 10.13
CA ASP A 566 37.50 17.07 10.28
C ASP A 566 36.83 18.45 10.26
N PRO A 567 36.45 19.00 11.42
CA PRO A 567 35.72 20.26 11.46
C PRO A 567 36.59 21.44 11.04
N LEU A 568 37.90 21.42 11.32
CA LEU A 568 38.81 22.52 10.96
C LEU A 568 38.99 22.61 9.44
N PHE A 569 38.98 21.48 8.75
CA PHE A 569 38.96 21.45 7.29
C PHE A 569 37.75 22.21 6.73
N PHE A 570 36.56 21.93 7.27
CA PHE A 570 35.30 22.58 6.88
C PHE A 570 35.02 23.91 7.59
N ARG A 571 36.03 24.51 8.23
CA ARG A 571 35.92 25.81 8.93
C ARG A 571 34.82 25.85 9.99
N MET A 572 34.56 24.71 10.61
CA MET A 572 33.57 24.51 11.65
C MET A 572 34.27 24.47 13.01
N SER A 573 33.70 25.11 14.02
CA SER A 573 34.23 24.99 15.39
C SER A 573 33.95 23.60 15.96
N MET A 574 34.74 23.12 16.93
CA MET A 574 34.48 21.84 17.61
C MET A 574 33.12 21.81 18.30
N THR A 575 32.65 22.95 18.81
CA THR A 575 31.33 23.08 19.44
C THR A 575 30.21 22.87 18.42
N GLU A 576 30.32 23.52 17.26
CA GLU A 576 29.36 23.38 16.17
C GLU A 576 29.38 21.96 15.58
N ALA A 577 30.58 21.38 15.39
CA ALA A 577 30.75 20.03 14.85
C ALA A 577 30.06 18.95 15.70
N ARG A 578 29.96 19.15 17.02
CA ARG A 578 29.25 18.27 17.94
C ARG A 578 27.73 18.43 17.89
N GLN A 579 27.24 19.54 17.35
CA GLN A 579 25.82 19.87 17.25
C GLN A 579 25.22 19.51 15.89
N VAL A 580 26.02 19.50 14.84
CA VAL A 580 25.56 19.07 13.50
C VAL A 580 25.40 17.56 13.43
N THR A 581 24.41 17.11 12.67
CA THR A 581 24.10 15.69 12.52
C THR A 581 25.25 14.96 11.79
N PRO A 582 25.53 13.68 12.13
CA PRO A 582 26.50 12.85 11.40
C PRO A 582 26.20 12.74 9.89
N GLU A 583 24.92 12.74 9.51
CA GLU A 583 24.43 12.71 8.14
C GLU A 583 25.00 13.87 7.32
N LEU A 584 24.91 15.10 7.85
CA LEU A 584 25.51 16.26 7.22
C LEU A 584 27.03 16.14 7.14
N ARG A 585 27.69 15.72 8.22
CA ARG A 585 29.16 15.60 8.26
C ARG A 585 29.67 14.65 7.18
N LEU A 586 29.05 13.47 7.07
CA LEU A 586 29.40 12.46 6.07
C LEU A 586 29.09 12.95 4.66
N LEU A 587 27.91 13.54 4.43
CA LEU A 587 27.53 13.98 3.09
C LEU A 587 28.37 15.18 2.62
N LEU A 588 28.80 16.06 3.54
CA LEU A 588 29.72 17.15 3.23
C LEU A 588 31.09 16.63 2.77
N MET A 589 31.62 15.59 3.43
CA MET A 589 32.84 14.91 3.00
C MET A 589 32.66 14.21 1.65
N ALA A 590 31.53 13.52 1.44
CA ALA A 590 31.23 12.87 0.16
C ALA A 590 31.09 13.90 -0.98
N SER A 591 30.42 15.03 -0.73
CA SER A 591 30.29 16.11 -1.71
C SER A 591 31.65 16.70 -2.09
N TRP A 592 32.52 16.93 -1.10
CA TRP A 592 33.89 17.37 -1.36
C TRP A 592 34.67 16.35 -2.20
N ASN A 593 34.60 15.07 -1.84
CA ASN A 593 35.30 14.01 -2.57
C ASN A 593 34.77 13.82 -3.99
N ALA A 594 33.47 13.99 -4.24
CA ALA A 594 32.90 13.93 -5.58
C ALA A 594 33.40 15.09 -6.45
N VAL A 595 33.61 16.27 -5.86
CA VAL A 595 34.19 17.42 -6.55
C VAL A 595 35.68 17.20 -6.86
N GLU A 596 36.44 16.62 -5.93
CA GLU A 596 37.85 16.24 -6.19
C GLU A 596 37.95 15.14 -7.26
N ASP A 597 37.05 14.15 -7.23
CA ASP A 597 36.98 13.07 -8.22
C ASP A 597 36.66 13.60 -9.63
N ALA A 598 35.83 14.65 -9.73
CA ALA A 598 35.59 15.38 -10.98
C ALA A 598 36.77 16.24 -11.44
N GLY A 599 37.88 16.30 -10.70
CA GLY A 599 39.05 17.10 -11.05
C GLY A 599 38.92 18.60 -10.77
N TYR A 600 37.89 19.03 -10.05
CA TYR A 600 37.69 20.44 -9.72
C TYR A 600 38.19 20.79 -8.32
N ARG A 601 38.66 22.04 -8.17
CA ARG A 601 38.73 22.66 -6.85
C ARG A 601 37.33 23.14 -6.47
N PRO A 602 36.89 23.01 -5.20
CA PRO A 602 35.59 23.54 -4.78
C PRO A 602 35.39 25.04 -5.06
N ALA A 603 36.48 25.83 -5.10
CA ALA A 603 36.41 27.25 -5.46
C ALA A 603 36.03 27.51 -6.94
N GLU A 604 36.20 26.53 -7.83
CA GLU A 604 35.85 26.63 -9.24
C GLU A 604 34.35 26.45 -9.45
N LEU A 605 33.68 25.66 -8.60
CA LEU A 605 32.23 25.49 -8.64
C LEU A 605 31.50 26.80 -8.33
N ARG A 606 32.10 27.71 -7.55
CA ARG A 606 31.55 29.03 -7.21
C ARG A 606 31.34 29.94 -8.41
N ARG A 607 32.09 29.69 -9.49
CA ARG A 607 32.03 30.50 -10.71
C ARG A 607 30.87 30.08 -11.62
N ARG A 608 30.13 29.04 -11.25
CA ARG A 608 29.04 28.46 -12.01
C ARG A 608 27.83 28.27 -11.08
N PRO A 609 26.60 28.57 -11.52
CA PRO A 609 25.42 28.30 -10.71
C PRO A 609 25.31 26.78 -10.51
N THR A 610 25.72 26.32 -9.33
CA THR A 610 25.78 24.89 -8.97
C THR A 610 24.66 24.57 -7.99
N GLY A 611 23.75 23.68 -8.37
CA GLY A 611 22.68 23.22 -7.49
C GLY A 611 23.12 22.10 -6.54
N VAL A 612 22.37 21.88 -5.46
CA VAL A 612 22.59 20.86 -4.43
C VAL A 612 21.25 20.19 -4.13
N PHE A 613 21.10 18.92 -4.52
CA PHE A 613 19.86 18.15 -4.39
C PHE A 613 20.14 16.93 -3.52
N VAL A 614 19.55 16.88 -2.32
CA VAL A 614 19.92 15.89 -1.30
C VAL A 614 18.75 15.03 -0.87
N ALA A 615 18.93 13.72 -0.96
CA ALA A 615 18.05 12.72 -0.37
C ALA A 615 18.45 12.41 1.08
N THR A 616 17.64 12.83 2.03
CA THR A 616 17.86 12.56 3.46
C THR A 616 16.54 12.66 4.22
N THR A 617 16.46 11.96 5.35
CA THR A 617 15.28 11.92 6.22
C THR A 617 15.56 12.65 7.53
N GLN A 618 14.57 12.68 8.42
CA GLN A 618 14.77 13.16 9.77
C GLN A 618 15.80 12.30 10.51
N SER A 619 16.87 12.93 11.00
CA SER A 619 17.94 12.24 11.71
C SER A 619 17.43 11.55 12.98
N GLU A 620 17.86 10.29 13.16
CA GLU A 620 17.71 9.55 14.42
C GLU A 620 18.64 10.13 15.51
N TYR A 621 19.67 10.88 15.13
CA TYR A 621 20.59 11.57 16.03
C TYR A 621 19.92 12.81 16.64
N ARG A 622 19.73 12.81 17.97
CA ARG A 622 19.14 13.94 18.70
C ARG A 622 20.19 14.64 19.58
N PRO A 623 20.91 15.65 19.06
CA PRO A 623 21.77 16.46 19.91
C PRO A 623 20.91 17.26 20.89
N ALA A 624 21.47 17.61 22.05
CA ALA A 624 20.86 18.59 22.94
C ALA A 624 20.89 19.96 22.24
N ALA A 625 19.86 20.25 21.43
CA ALA A 625 19.77 21.50 20.68
C ALA A 625 19.78 22.70 21.63
N ARG A 626 20.80 23.55 21.51
CA ARG A 626 20.96 24.77 22.34
C ARG A 626 20.61 26.06 21.60
N ASP A 627 20.50 26.01 20.28
CA ASP A 627 20.14 27.13 19.41
C ASP A 627 19.43 26.65 18.13
N LEU A 628 18.92 27.61 17.35
CA LEU A 628 18.17 27.39 16.10
C LEU A 628 19.02 26.72 15.01
N LEU A 629 20.33 27.00 14.96
CA LEU A 629 21.25 26.50 13.94
C LEU A 629 21.67 25.04 14.18
N SER A 630 21.45 24.54 15.39
CA SER A 630 21.65 23.16 15.83
C SER A 630 20.40 22.29 15.68
N LEU A 631 19.29 22.81 15.14
CA LEU A 631 18.08 22.01 14.90
C LEU A 631 18.37 20.93 13.85
N PRO A 632 18.04 19.64 14.13
CA PRO A 632 18.25 18.53 13.21
C PRO A 632 17.17 18.53 12.11
N SER A 633 17.19 19.57 11.26
CA SER A 633 16.29 19.71 10.11
C SER A 633 16.93 19.12 8.86
N PRO A 634 16.25 18.20 8.14
CA PRO A 634 16.74 17.62 6.88
C PRO A 634 17.12 18.69 5.83
N ALA A 635 16.35 19.78 5.77
CA ALA A 635 16.61 20.89 4.83
C ALA A 635 17.93 21.62 5.09
N MET A 636 18.48 21.53 6.31
CA MET A 636 19.78 22.14 6.62
C MET A 636 20.95 21.39 5.99
N VAL A 637 20.76 20.13 5.58
CA VAL A 637 21.82 19.32 4.99
C VAL A 637 22.28 19.90 3.64
N PRO A 638 21.43 20.04 2.61
CA PRO A 638 21.83 20.68 1.34
C PRO A 638 22.26 22.13 1.54
N ASN A 639 21.53 22.90 2.37
CA ASN A 639 21.82 24.31 2.60
C ASN A 639 23.21 24.55 3.20
N ARG A 640 23.66 23.69 4.12
CA ARG A 640 25.02 23.81 4.70
C ARG A 640 26.09 23.38 3.71
N ILE A 641 25.82 22.45 2.80
CA ILE A 641 26.74 22.12 1.71
C ILE A 641 26.88 23.33 0.78
N SER A 642 25.75 23.93 0.34
CA SER A 642 25.76 25.15 -0.46
C SER A 642 26.52 26.29 0.23
N TYR A 643 26.24 26.53 1.52
CA TYR A 643 26.91 27.58 2.29
C TYR A 643 28.43 27.36 2.42
N LEU A 644 28.86 26.14 2.74
CA LEU A 644 30.28 25.85 2.99
C LEU A 644 31.11 25.82 1.70
N LEU A 645 30.51 25.37 0.60
CA LEU A 645 31.14 25.32 -0.71
C LEU A 645 30.96 26.62 -1.51
N ASP A 646 30.09 27.53 -1.05
CA ASP A 646 29.77 28.83 -1.66
C ASP A 646 29.09 28.65 -3.02
N LEU A 647 27.97 27.91 -3.03
CA LEU A 647 27.22 27.52 -4.23
C LEU A 647 25.89 28.27 -4.27
N GLU A 648 25.59 28.89 -5.41
CA GLU A 648 24.46 29.83 -5.58
C GLU A 648 23.26 29.23 -6.35
N GLY A 649 23.31 27.95 -6.74
CA GLY A 649 22.17 27.27 -7.38
C GLY A 649 21.10 26.79 -6.39
N PRO A 650 20.05 26.10 -6.88
CA PRO A 650 19.00 25.51 -6.03
C PRO A 650 19.59 24.62 -4.92
N SER A 651 19.04 24.66 -3.72
CA SER A 651 19.51 23.88 -2.57
C SER A 651 18.32 23.22 -1.86
N GLU A 652 18.12 21.93 -2.11
CA GLU A 652 16.83 21.28 -1.86
C GLU A 652 16.97 19.88 -1.25
N GLN A 653 16.03 19.55 -0.36
CA GLN A 653 15.92 18.26 0.29
C GLN A 653 14.74 17.46 -0.28
N TYR A 654 14.95 16.16 -0.45
CA TYR A 654 13.97 15.21 -0.97
C TYR A 654 13.80 14.03 -0.03
N ASP A 655 12.54 13.70 0.27
CA ASP A 655 12.14 12.47 0.96
C ASP A 655 10.88 11.90 0.28
N THR A 656 11.11 10.93 -0.58
CA THR A 656 10.08 10.06 -1.17
C THR A 656 10.31 8.62 -0.72
N THR A 657 10.85 8.42 0.49
CA THR A 657 11.27 7.12 1.02
C THR A 657 12.38 6.48 0.15
N CYS A 658 12.26 5.21 -0.24
CA CYS A 658 13.32 4.44 -0.89
C CYS A 658 13.72 4.95 -2.30
N SER A 659 12.88 5.76 -2.95
CA SER A 659 13.14 6.37 -4.27
C SER A 659 13.81 7.75 -4.21
N SER A 660 14.05 8.29 -3.01
CA SER A 660 14.45 9.69 -2.79
C SER A 660 15.65 10.14 -3.62
N SER A 661 16.74 9.37 -3.66
CA SER A 661 17.94 9.81 -4.38
C SER A 661 17.78 9.87 -5.90
N PHE A 662 16.90 9.04 -6.48
CA PHE A 662 16.58 9.15 -7.91
C PHE A 662 15.57 10.26 -8.20
N VAL A 663 14.68 10.58 -7.27
CA VAL A 663 13.86 11.79 -7.38
C VAL A 663 14.73 13.04 -7.31
N ALA A 664 15.71 13.08 -6.40
CA ALA A 664 16.69 14.17 -6.31
C ALA A 664 17.51 14.30 -7.60
N LEU A 665 18.00 13.18 -8.17
CA LEU A 665 18.70 13.18 -9.45
C LEU A 665 17.80 13.68 -10.59
N HIS A 666 16.57 13.19 -10.68
CA HIS A 666 15.60 13.64 -11.68
C HIS A 666 15.37 15.15 -11.60
N ARG A 667 15.21 15.70 -10.39
CA ARG A 667 14.99 17.12 -10.17
C ARG A 667 16.22 17.96 -10.49
N ALA A 668 17.41 17.50 -10.13
CA ALA A 668 18.66 18.14 -10.52
C ALA A 668 18.79 18.24 -12.05
N ILE A 669 18.48 17.17 -12.77
CA ILE A 669 18.52 17.14 -14.24
C ILE A 669 17.48 18.11 -14.84
N ARG A 670 16.28 18.20 -14.26
CA ARG A 670 15.27 19.16 -14.70
C ARG A 670 15.72 20.60 -14.46
N SER A 671 16.23 20.94 -13.27
CA SER A 671 16.78 22.29 -12.99
C SER A 671 17.94 22.67 -13.91
N ILE A 672 18.80 21.73 -14.29
CA ILE A 672 19.87 21.99 -15.27
C ILE A 672 19.28 22.27 -16.66
N ARG A 673 18.31 21.46 -17.12
CA ARG A 673 17.65 21.64 -18.41
C ARG A 673 16.82 22.93 -18.49
N ASP A 674 16.23 23.33 -17.37
CA ASP A 674 15.43 24.56 -17.24
C ASP A 674 16.31 25.81 -17.04
N GLY A 675 17.64 25.63 -16.90
CA GLY A 675 18.62 26.72 -16.78
C GLY A 675 18.70 27.36 -15.39
N GLU A 676 18.15 26.73 -14.35
CA GLU A 676 18.26 27.18 -12.96
C GLU A 676 19.67 26.98 -12.39
N CYS A 677 20.40 26.01 -12.93
CA CYS A 677 21.80 25.76 -12.65
C CYS A 677 22.51 25.15 -13.87
N GLU A 678 23.84 25.23 -13.92
CA GLU A 678 24.65 24.65 -15.01
C GLU A 678 25.14 23.23 -14.70
N GLN A 679 25.20 22.91 -13.40
CA GLN A 679 25.67 21.65 -12.87
C GLN A 679 25.07 21.43 -11.48
N ALA A 680 25.07 20.20 -10.98
CA ALA A 680 24.46 19.89 -9.70
C ALA A 680 25.23 18.80 -8.93
N ILE A 681 25.34 18.99 -7.62
CA ILE A 681 25.70 17.93 -6.69
C ILE A 681 24.41 17.22 -6.29
N VAL A 682 24.32 15.92 -6.58
CA VAL A 682 23.22 15.07 -6.14
C VAL A 682 23.74 14.14 -5.06
N GLY A 683 23.19 14.27 -3.85
CA GLY A 683 23.66 13.57 -2.67
C GLY A 683 22.59 12.72 -2.01
N GLY A 684 23.00 11.72 -1.23
CA GLY A 684 22.13 10.94 -0.37
C GLY A 684 22.86 10.47 0.86
N VAL A 685 22.21 10.51 2.02
CA VAL A 685 22.76 9.96 3.27
C VAL A 685 21.67 9.32 4.12
N ASN A 686 21.97 8.11 4.60
CA ASN A 686 21.12 7.35 5.51
C ASN A 686 21.98 6.71 6.61
N LEU A 687 21.57 6.90 7.87
CA LEU A 687 22.25 6.33 9.04
C LEU A 687 21.24 5.65 9.97
N VAL A 688 21.68 4.58 10.63
CA VAL A 688 20.90 3.78 11.56
C VAL A 688 21.51 3.96 12.95
N MET A 689 21.02 4.97 13.67
CA MET A 689 21.63 5.43 14.92
C MET A 689 21.05 4.70 16.14
N SER A 690 19.86 4.10 16.04
CA SER A 690 19.21 3.39 17.15
C SER A 690 18.47 2.11 16.72
N PRO A 691 18.39 1.08 17.59
CA PRO A 691 17.51 -0.08 17.39
C PRO A 691 16.04 0.28 17.16
N MET A 692 15.57 1.42 17.68
CA MET A 692 14.16 1.83 17.58
C MET A 692 13.70 1.95 16.12
N GLY A 693 14.59 2.35 15.21
CA GLY A 693 14.27 2.49 13.79
C GLY A 693 13.96 1.16 13.07
N PHE A 694 14.25 0.00 13.69
CA PHE A 694 13.86 -1.31 13.15
C PHE A 694 12.41 -1.68 13.47
N GLY A 695 11.83 -1.12 14.54
CA GLY A 695 10.53 -1.55 15.06
C GLY A 695 9.38 -1.41 14.06
N GLY A 696 9.30 -0.27 13.37
CA GLY A 696 8.25 -0.02 12.37
C GLY A 696 8.31 -0.99 11.18
N MET A 697 9.49 -1.17 10.58
CA MET A 697 9.66 -2.09 9.45
C MET A 697 9.51 -3.56 9.85
N ARG A 698 9.92 -3.92 11.07
CA ARG A 698 9.69 -5.27 11.61
C ARG A 698 8.20 -5.55 11.81
N ALA A 699 7.46 -4.59 12.39
CA ALA A 699 6.01 -4.71 12.57
C ALA A 699 5.26 -4.78 11.23
N ALA A 700 5.79 -4.12 10.19
CA ALA A 700 5.27 -4.19 8.84
C ALA A 700 5.72 -5.44 8.04
N GLY A 701 6.51 -6.34 8.65
CA GLY A 701 6.98 -7.57 7.99
C GLY A 701 7.99 -7.35 6.85
N MET A 702 8.71 -6.21 6.83
CA MET A 702 9.63 -5.86 5.74
C MET A 702 11.07 -6.33 5.98
N LEU A 703 11.41 -6.72 7.20
CA LEU A 703 12.76 -7.08 7.57
C LEU A 703 12.93 -8.60 7.65
N SER A 704 13.95 -9.11 6.96
CA SER A 704 14.39 -10.49 7.13
C SER A 704 14.86 -10.70 8.57
N PRO A 705 14.32 -11.68 9.32
CA PRO A 705 14.75 -11.98 10.69
C PRO A 705 16.25 -12.30 10.79
N GLY A 706 16.80 -12.98 9.79
CA GLY A 706 18.22 -13.34 9.72
C GLY A 706 19.11 -12.26 9.07
N GLY A 707 18.53 -11.20 8.52
CA GLY A 707 19.23 -10.22 7.69
C GLY A 707 19.70 -10.76 6.34
N ASP A 708 19.13 -11.88 5.89
CA ASP A 708 19.52 -12.49 4.61
C ASP A 708 18.64 -11.94 3.50
N VAL A 709 19.18 -11.03 2.70
CA VAL A 709 18.45 -10.37 1.60
C VAL A 709 18.58 -11.23 0.34
N ARG A 710 17.47 -11.80 -0.11
CA ARG A 710 17.41 -12.80 -1.19
C ARG A 710 16.39 -12.41 -2.28
N PRO A 711 16.59 -11.30 -3.00
CA PRO A 711 15.65 -10.87 -4.03
C PRO A 711 15.50 -11.96 -5.10
N PHE A 712 14.26 -12.17 -5.53
CA PHE A 712 13.87 -13.14 -6.56
C PHE A 712 14.07 -14.62 -6.20
N GLN A 713 14.44 -14.97 -4.97
CA GLN A 713 14.75 -16.35 -4.60
C GLN A 713 13.65 -17.01 -3.79
N GLU A 714 13.64 -18.33 -3.78
CA GLU A 714 12.88 -19.09 -2.78
C GLU A 714 13.36 -18.73 -1.35
N GLY A 715 12.41 -18.52 -0.44
CA GLY A 715 12.70 -18.12 0.94
C GLY A 715 13.05 -16.63 1.12
N ALA A 716 12.71 -15.77 0.15
CA ALA A 716 12.77 -14.32 0.32
C ALA A 716 11.77 -13.86 1.41
N ASP A 717 12.28 -13.38 2.54
CA ASP A 717 11.50 -13.08 3.75
C ASP A 717 11.65 -11.63 4.26
N GLY A 718 12.08 -10.73 3.38
CA GLY A 718 12.29 -9.32 3.65
C GLY A 718 13.71 -8.84 3.36
N THR A 719 13.97 -7.56 3.65
CA THR A 719 15.26 -6.91 3.45
C THR A 719 15.99 -6.67 4.79
N ALA A 720 17.17 -6.05 4.75
CA ALA A 720 17.90 -5.61 5.94
C ALA A 720 18.17 -4.11 5.84
N ARG A 721 17.90 -3.33 6.90
CA ARG A 721 18.24 -1.89 6.90
C ARG A 721 19.74 -1.70 6.70
N SER A 722 20.12 -0.60 6.06
CA SER A 722 21.51 -0.28 5.83
C SER A 722 21.79 1.21 5.82
N GLU A 723 23.02 1.52 6.16
CA GLU A 723 23.60 2.85 6.10
C GLU A 723 24.33 3.08 4.78
N GLY A 724 24.39 4.33 4.35
CA GLY A 724 25.14 4.67 3.15
C GLY A 724 25.22 6.17 2.97
N VAL A 725 26.27 6.62 2.30
CA VAL A 725 26.41 8.00 1.84
C VAL A 725 26.98 7.99 0.43
N ALA A 726 26.39 8.76 -0.47
CA ALA A 726 26.89 8.93 -1.82
C ALA A 726 26.63 10.35 -2.32
N ALA A 727 27.53 10.86 -3.15
CA ALA A 727 27.40 12.12 -3.84
C ALA A 727 27.94 11.97 -5.27
N VAL A 728 27.23 12.54 -6.23
CA VAL A 728 27.66 12.64 -7.63
C VAL A 728 27.59 14.08 -8.11
N LEU A 729 28.52 14.48 -8.97
CA LEU A 729 28.49 15.74 -9.69
C LEU A 729 28.00 15.47 -11.11
N VAL A 730 26.88 16.10 -11.49
CA VAL A 730 26.26 15.95 -12.80
C VAL A 730 26.22 17.27 -13.56
N LYS A 731 26.41 17.19 -14.88
CA LYS A 731 26.27 18.33 -15.80
C LYS A 731 26.01 17.86 -17.23
N PRO A 732 25.59 18.75 -18.16
CA PRO A 732 25.36 18.36 -19.55
C PRO A 732 26.59 17.71 -20.17
N LEU A 733 26.41 16.61 -20.91
CA LEU A 733 27.51 15.84 -21.52
C LEU A 733 28.36 16.73 -22.41
N ARG A 734 27.75 17.58 -23.23
CA ARG A 734 28.47 18.57 -24.04
C ARG A 734 29.45 19.41 -23.23
N ARG A 735 29.00 19.94 -22.07
CA ARG A 735 29.86 20.75 -21.18
C ARG A 735 30.95 19.92 -20.53
N ALA A 736 30.65 18.67 -20.17
CA ALA A 736 31.67 17.78 -19.64
C ALA A 736 32.81 17.51 -20.63
N LEU A 737 32.47 17.33 -21.91
CA LEU A 737 33.45 17.15 -22.97
C LEU A 737 34.24 18.44 -23.27
N GLU A 738 33.58 19.60 -23.27
CA GLU A 738 34.22 20.91 -23.45
C GLU A 738 35.20 21.24 -22.30
N ASP A 739 34.82 20.91 -21.07
CA ASP A 739 35.66 21.10 -19.88
C ASP A 739 36.78 20.04 -19.77
N GLY A 740 36.73 18.98 -20.59
CA GLY A 740 37.71 17.88 -20.57
C GLY A 740 37.57 16.94 -19.38
N ASP A 741 36.36 16.80 -18.84
CA ASP A 741 36.12 15.94 -17.68
C ASP A 741 36.17 14.46 -18.00
N PHE A 742 36.52 13.68 -16.98
CA PHE A 742 36.31 12.25 -17.01
C PHE A 742 34.81 11.94 -16.81
N VAL A 743 34.19 11.26 -17.77
CA VAL A 743 32.78 10.86 -17.69
C VAL A 743 32.69 9.42 -17.18
N HIS A 744 32.23 9.24 -15.95
CA HIS A 744 32.03 7.90 -15.37
C HIS A 744 30.92 7.14 -16.09
N CYS A 745 29.82 7.82 -16.37
CA CYS A 745 28.67 7.31 -17.11
C CYS A 745 27.75 8.46 -17.55
N VAL A 746 26.81 8.15 -18.44
CA VAL A 746 25.83 9.11 -18.97
C VAL A 746 24.42 8.72 -18.51
N VAL A 747 23.72 9.64 -17.85
CA VAL A 747 22.29 9.53 -17.59
C VAL A 747 21.54 10.02 -18.83
N ARG A 748 20.94 9.07 -19.55
CA ARG A 748 20.22 9.32 -20.80
C ARG A 748 18.81 9.81 -20.56
N GLY A 749 18.13 9.26 -19.57
CA GLY A 749 16.77 9.67 -19.23
C GLY A 749 16.36 9.29 -17.83
N THR A 750 15.39 10.03 -17.29
CA THR A 750 14.84 9.78 -15.95
C THR A 750 13.32 9.90 -15.96
N GLY A 751 12.66 9.05 -15.20
CA GLY A 751 11.21 9.01 -15.08
C GLY A 751 10.78 8.86 -13.63
N VAL A 752 9.77 9.64 -13.23
CA VAL A 752 9.16 9.57 -11.89
C VAL A 752 7.64 9.49 -12.05
N ALA A 753 6.99 8.63 -11.27
CA ALA A 753 5.53 8.53 -11.25
C ALA A 753 5.03 8.02 -9.90
N HIS A 754 3.82 8.43 -9.52
CA HIS A 754 3.11 7.88 -8.36
C HIS A 754 2.07 6.85 -8.83
N GLY A 755 1.91 5.76 -8.09
CA GLY A 755 0.95 4.69 -8.43
C GLY A 755 -0.53 5.07 -8.33
N GLY A 756 -0.83 6.17 -7.65
CA GLY A 756 -2.21 6.57 -7.35
C GLY A 756 -2.81 5.66 -6.28
N ARG A 757 -4.10 5.35 -6.40
CA ARG A 757 -4.79 4.45 -5.48
C ARG A 757 -4.45 2.99 -5.82
N GLY A 758 -3.86 2.27 -4.88
CA GLY A 758 -3.58 0.84 -4.95
C GLY A 758 -4.39 0.02 -3.93
N VAL A 759 -4.09 -1.27 -3.82
CA VAL A 759 -4.76 -2.23 -2.90
C VAL A 759 -4.58 -1.83 -1.43
N SER A 760 -3.41 -1.31 -1.07
CA SER A 760 -3.16 -0.67 0.21
C SER A 760 -2.17 0.48 0.02
N PHE A 761 -2.05 1.36 1.02
CA PHE A 761 -1.13 2.50 0.96
C PHE A 761 0.33 2.07 0.78
N THR A 762 0.73 0.94 1.36
CA THR A 762 2.11 0.45 1.38
C THR A 762 2.37 -0.67 0.36
N ALA A 763 1.36 -1.10 -0.40
CA ALA A 763 1.52 -2.12 -1.42
C ALA A 763 2.19 -1.54 -2.67
N PRO A 764 3.09 -2.31 -3.33
CA PRO A 764 3.69 -1.89 -4.59
C PRO A 764 2.60 -1.69 -5.66
N ASN A 765 2.81 -0.69 -6.53
CA ASN A 765 1.83 -0.33 -7.56
C ASN A 765 2.45 -0.44 -8.95
N ILE A 766 2.07 -1.51 -9.67
CA ILE A 766 2.62 -1.86 -10.99
C ILE A 766 2.39 -0.75 -12.02
N ARG A 767 1.23 -0.09 -11.99
CA ARG A 767 0.92 1.02 -12.90
C ARG A 767 1.89 2.18 -12.74
N GLY A 768 2.16 2.58 -11.49
CA GLY A 768 3.14 3.62 -11.18
C GLY A 768 4.57 3.23 -11.59
N MET A 769 4.95 1.98 -11.36
CA MET A 769 6.26 1.45 -11.79
C MET A 769 6.40 1.47 -13.32
N LYS A 770 5.40 0.96 -14.06
CA LYS A 770 5.36 1.00 -15.53
C LYS A 770 5.44 2.42 -16.07
N ALA A 771 4.70 3.36 -15.47
CA ALA A 771 4.74 4.76 -15.87
C ALA A 771 6.12 5.39 -15.66
N ALA A 772 6.77 5.14 -14.52
CA ALA A 772 8.12 5.65 -14.26
C ALA A 772 9.15 5.07 -15.26
N VAL A 773 9.06 3.78 -15.58
CA VAL A 773 9.90 3.13 -16.61
C VAL A 773 9.64 3.77 -17.98
N ALA A 774 8.39 3.88 -18.40
CA ALA A 774 8.02 4.48 -19.69
C ALA A 774 8.49 5.93 -19.81
N HIS A 775 8.33 6.75 -18.77
CA HIS A 775 8.82 8.12 -18.75
C HIS A 775 10.34 8.20 -18.92
N ALA A 776 11.10 7.32 -18.27
CA ALA A 776 12.56 7.31 -18.36
C ALA A 776 13.05 6.92 -19.76
N HIS A 777 12.45 5.89 -20.37
CA HIS A 777 12.77 5.47 -21.73
C HIS A 777 12.37 6.51 -22.78
N ALA A 778 11.22 7.14 -22.61
CA ALA A 778 10.79 8.25 -23.46
C ALA A 778 11.74 9.45 -23.36
N ASP A 779 12.14 9.85 -22.13
CA ASP A 779 13.11 10.92 -21.89
C ASP A 779 14.51 10.58 -22.45
N ALA A 780 14.90 9.30 -22.42
CA ALA A 780 16.15 8.82 -22.99
C ALA A 780 16.13 8.70 -24.53
N ALA A 781 14.94 8.64 -25.12
CA ALA A 781 14.69 8.22 -26.49
C ALA A 781 15.35 6.87 -26.84
N ILE A 782 15.33 5.91 -25.89
CA ILE A 782 15.92 4.57 -26.00
C ILE A 782 14.83 3.51 -25.82
N ASP A 783 14.78 2.55 -26.74
CA ASP A 783 13.90 1.39 -26.64
C ASP A 783 14.26 0.52 -25.41
N PRO A 784 13.28 0.05 -24.62
CA PRO A 784 13.56 -0.83 -23.47
C PRO A 784 14.38 -2.07 -23.84
N GLY A 785 14.15 -2.69 -24.99
CA GLY A 785 14.88 -3.87 -25.43
C GLY A 785 16.36 -3.60 -25.77
N ALA A 786 16.79 -2.35 -25.83
CA ALA A 786 18.20 -1.96 -26.01
C ALA A 786 18.98 -1.87 -24.68
N VAL A 787 18.37 -2.24 -23.55
CA VAL A 787 19.02 -2.29 -22.23
C VAL A 787 19.57 -3.69 -21.96
N ASP A 788 20.87 -3.77 -21.66
CA ASP A 788 21.55 -5.05 -21.40
C ASP A 788 21.41 -5.50 -19.94
N TYR A 789 21.25 -4.55 -19.02
CA TYR A 789 21.27 -4.78 -17.58
C TYR A 789 20.22 -3.94 -16.85
N ILE A 790 19.52 -4.53 -15.88
CA ILE A 790 18.66 -3.79 -14.98
C ILE A 790 19.10 -4.02 -13.54
N GLU A 791 19.51 -2.95 -12.87
CA GLU A 791 19.69 -2.91 -11.44
C GLU A 791 18.33 -2.66 -10.78
N THR A 792 17.79 -3.72 -10.19
CA THR A 792 16.45 -3.75 -9.60
C THR A 792 16.42 -3.11 -8.22
N HIS A 793 15.23 -2.73 -7.78
CA HIS A 793 14.96 -2.42 -6.39
C HIS A 793 15.04 -3.68 -5.54
N GLY A 794 14.32 -4.76 -5.88
CA GLY A 794 14.37 -6.09 -5.26
C GLY A 794 14.29 -6.06 -3.73
N MET A 795 13.06 -6.04 -3.20
CA MET A 795 12.81 -5.96 -1.76
C MET A 795 12.96 -7.29 -1.04
N SER A 796 13.26 -8.38 -1.77
CA SER A 796 13.34 -9.72 -1.19
C SER A 796 12.00 -10.12 -0.57
N SER A 797 10.95 -9.94 -1.35
CA SER A 797 9.58 -10.31 -1.03
C SER A 797 8.88 -10.72 -2.32
N LEU A 798 8.21 -11.87 -2.34
CA LEU A 798 7.55 -12.39 -3.54
C LEU A 798 6.60 -11.36 -4.17
N LEU A 799 5.77 -10.70 -3.37
CA LEU A 799 4.82 -9.71 -3.87
C LEU A 799 5.52 -8.53 -4.55
N ALA A 800 6.52 -7.94 -3.89
CA ALA A 800 7.21 -6.77 -4.39
C ALA A 800 8.10 -7.10 -5.59
N ASP A 801 8.83 -8.21 -5.52
CA ASP A 801 9.72 -8.67 -6.57
C ASP A 801 8.92 -9.06 -7.83
N SER A 802 7.79 -9.77 -7.69
CA SER A 802 6.91 -10.08 -8.83
C SER A 802 6.29 -8.82 -9.45
N ALA A 803 5.86 -7.86 -8.64
CA ALA A 803 5.30 -6.60 -9.12
C ALA A 803 6.34 -5.76 -9.89
N GLU A 804 7.58 -5.74 -9.40
CA GLU A 804 8.70 -5.08 -10.08
C GLU A 804 9.01 -5.76 -11.42
N LEU A 805 9.12 -7.09 -11.45
CA LEU A 805 9.38 -7.83 -12.68
C LEU A 805 8.25 -7.67 -13.71
N ALA A 806 6.98 -7.64 -13.27
CA ALA A 806 5.85 -7.37 -14.16
C ALA A 806 5.90 -5.96 -14.77
N ALA A 807 6.41 -4.97 -14.02
CA ALA A 807 6.59 -3.62 -14.53
C ALA A 807 7.75 -3.52 -15.53
N LEU A 808 8.89 -4.15 -15.24
CA LEU A 808 10.08 -4.15 -16.09
C LEU A 808 9.92 -5.02 -17.34
N GLY A 809 9.22 -6.15 -17.22
CA GLY A 809 9.01 -7.13 -18.28
C GLY A 809 8.14 -6.64 -19.44
N ALA A 810 7.32 -5.59 -19.24
CA ALA A 810 6.44 -5.04 -20.27
C ALA A 810 7.21 -4.56 -21.52
N GLY A 811 8.43 -4.05 -21.34
CA GLY A 811 9.32 -3.63 -22.45
C GLY A 811 10.23 -4.74 -23.00
N HIS A 812 10.19 -5.94 -22.43
CA HIS A 812 11.14 -7.03 -22.70
C HIS A 812 10.42 -8.35 -23.05
N ARG A 813 9.32 -8.27 -23.82
CA ARG A 813 8.53 -9.45 -24.24
C ARG A 813 9.28 -10.32 -25.26
N GLY A 814 9.03 -11.63 -25.20
CA GLY A 814 9.57 -12.65 -26.11
C GLY A 814 10.58 -13.60 -25.46
N GLU A 815 10.78 -14.77 -26.06
CA GLU A 815 11.85 -15.70 -25.68
C GLU A 815 13.14 -15.26 -26.37
N GLY A 816 14.06 -14.68 -25.60
CA GLY A 816 15.39 -14.29 -26.08
C GLY A 816 16.45 -15.31 -25.66
N ASP A 817 17.32 -15.66 -26.62
CA ASP A 817 18.54 -16.45 -26.41
C ASP A 817 19.76 -15.62 -26.84
N GLY A 818 20.89 -15.76 -26.14
CA GLY A 818 22.13 -15.09 -26.53
C GLY A 818 22.12 -13.58 -26.29
N GLU A 819 22.30 -12.78 -27.35
CA GLU A 819 22.51 -11.31 -27.25
C GLU A 819 21.23 -10.48 -27.04
N ASP A 820 20.07 -11.13 -27.01
CA ASP A 820 18.75 -10.53 -26.79
C ASP A 820 18.31 -10.58 -25.32
N VAL A 821 19.22 -10.92 -24.39
CA VAL A 821 18.94 -11.08 -22.96
C VAL A 821 19.25 -9.81 -22.18
N THR A 822 18.32 -9.40 -21.32
CA THR A 822 18.55 -8.35 -20.33
C THR A 822 18.75 -8.97 -18.96
N TYR A 823 19.92 -8.73 -18.35
CA TYR A 823 20.27 -9.30 -17.06
C TYR A 823 19.75 -8.47 -15.89
N LEU A 824 19.21 -9.14 -14.87
CA LEU A 824 18.73 -8.54 -13.63
C LEU A 824 19.80 -8.68 -12.55
N GLY A 825 20.13 -7.57 -11.90
CA GLY A 825 20.99 -7.53 -10.72
C GLY A 825 20.34 -6.85 -9.53
N ASN A 826 20.95 -7.02 -8.36
CA ASN A 826 20.56 -6.32 -7.14
C ASN A 826 21.76 -6.11 -6.21
N VAL A 827 21.86 -4.93 -5.61
CA VAL A 827 22.96 -4.53 -4.70
C VAL A 827 22.68 -4.84 -3.23
N LYS A 828 21.42 -5.00 -2.85
CA LYS A 828 21.00 -5.11 -1.44
C LYS A 828 21.48 -6.40 -0.76
N PRO A 829 21.72 -7.54 -1.43
CA PRO A 829 22.40 -8.67 -0.80
C PRO A 829 23.84 -8.36 -0.37
N CYS A 830 24.52 -7.43 -1.04
CA CYS A 830 25.86 -7.01 -0.66
C CYS A 830 25.83 -6.13 0.59
N ILE A 831 25.00 -5.09 0.58
CA ILE A 831 25.10 -4.00 1.57
C ILE A 831 23.84 -3.78 2.39
N GLY A 832 22.75 -4.47 2.12
CA GLY A 832 21.41 -4.16 2.65
C GLY A 832 20.72 -3.02 1.93
N HIS A 833 19.54 -2.64 2.41
CA HIS A 833 18.73 -1.57 1.88
C HIS A 833 19.11 -0.22 2.49
N THR A 834 19.82 0.61 1.70
CA THR A 834 20.29 1.95 2.12
C THR A 834 19.20 3.04 2.06
N GLU A 835 17.93 2.63 2.08
CA GLU A 835 16.75 3.49 2.17
C GLU A 835 16.80 4.63 1.14
N VAL A 836 16.83 5.88 1.58
CA VAL A 836 16.87 7.07 0.70
C VAL A 836 18.08 7.14 -0.24
N VAL A 837 19.16 6.39 0.05
CA VAL A 837 20.41 6.34 -0.76
C VAL A 837 20.40 5.19 -1.77
N SER A 838 19.39 4.32 -1.74
CA SER A 838 19.37 3.08 -2.55
C SER A 838 19.55 3.33 -4.05
N GLY A 839 19.01 4.42 -4.59
CA GLY A 839 19.19 4.77 -6.00
C GLY A 839 20.64 5.14 -6.32
N LEU A 840 21.31 5.94 -5.49
CA LEU A 840 22.72 6.28 -5.70
C LEU A 840 23.64 5.07 -5.49
N ALA A 841 23.31 4.15 -4.57
CA ALA A 841 24.04 2.89 -4.45
C ALA A 841 23.95 2.05 -5.73
N ALA A 842 22.75 1.97 -6.32
CA ALA A 842 22.53 1.33 -7.62
C ALA A 842 23.31 2.04 -8.74
N LEU A 843 23.32 3.38 -8.78
CA LEU A 843 24.07 4.16 -9.77
C LEU A 843 25.58 3.91 -9.67
N VAL A 844 26.15 3.99 -8.47
CA VAL A 844 27.59 3.78 -8.24
C VAL A 844 27.99 2.36 -8.63
N LYS A 845 27.20 1.35 -8.25
CA LYS A 845 27.42 -0.04 -8.67
C LYS A 845 27.44 -0.16 -10.19
N THR A 846 26.44 0.40 -10.86
CA THR A 846 26.26 0.26 -12.30
C THR A 846 27.30 1.06 -13.09
N ALA A 847 27.72 2.24 -12.61
CA ALA A 847 28.82 2.99 -13.20
C ALA A 847 30.13 2.19 -13.17
N GLN A 848 30.42 1.54 -12.04
CA GLN A 848 31.59 0.65 -11.94
C GLN A 848 31.43 -0.61 -12.82
N ALA A 849 30.23 -1.19 -12.89
CA ALA A 849 29.94 -2.32 -13.78
C ALA A 849 30.20 -1.99 -15.26
N ILE A 850 29.79 -0.80 -15.70
CA ILE A 850 30.06 -0.27 -17.05
C ILE A 850 31.57 -0.10 -17.25
N ARG A 851 32.27 0.56 -16.30
CA ARG A 851 33.71 0.82 -16.36
C ARG A 851 34.53 -0.46 -16.47
N HIS A 852 34.16 -1.49 -15.72
CA HIS A 852 34.85 -2.77 -15.69
C HIS A 852 34.37 -3.74 -16.77
N GLY A 853 33.28 -3.42 -17.49
CA GLY A 853 32.70 -4.30 -18.51
C GLY A 853 32.21 -5.62 -17.93
N VAL A 854 31.60 -5.60 -16.75
CA VAL A 854 31.12 -6.80 -16.03
C VAL A 854 29.69 -6.56 -15.54
N ILE A 855 28.79 -7.51 -15.82
CA ILE A 855 27.48 -7.61 -15.18
C ILE A 855 27.65 -8.42 -13.89
N PRO A 856 27.49 -7.82 -12.69
CA PRO A 856 27.77 -8.50 -11.43
C PRO A 856 26.69 -9.52 -11.09
N ALA A 857 27.11 -10.63 -10.47
CA ALA A 857 26.19 -11.61 -9.89
C ALA A 857 25.37 -11.00 -8.75
N ILE A 858 24.21 -11.58 -8.47
CA ILE A 858 23.54 -11.44 -7.18
C ILE A 858 24.26 -12.37 -6.18
N PRO A 859 24.87 -11.86 -5.10
CA PRO A 859 25.61 -12.69 -4.15
C PRO A 859 24.74 -13.75 -3.48
N GLY A 860 25.26 -14.98 -3.40
CA GLY A 860 24.56 -16.08 -2.74
C GLY A 860 23.27 -16.52 -3.42
N PHE A 861 23.07 -16.17 -4.70
CA PHE A 861 21.87 -16.53 -5.43
C PHE A 861 21.74 -18.05 -5.59
N GLY A 862 20.69 -18.61 -5.03
CA GLY A 862 20.32 -20.02 -5.15
C GLY A 862 19.42 -20.27 -6.36
N GLN A 863 18.15 -20.58 -6.09
CA GLN A 863 17.14 -20.81 -7.13
C GLN A 863 16.11 -19.68 -7.15
N PRO A 864 15.64 -19.28 -8.35
CA PRO A 864 14.57 -18.31 -8.46
C PRO A 864 13.27 -18.87 -7.88
N HIS A 865 12.43 -18.00 -7.31
CA HIS A 865 11.11 -18.40 -6.87
C HIS A 865 10.24 -18.84 -8.08
N PRO A 866 9.50 -19.97 -8.02
CA PRO A 866 8.80 -20.53 -9.17
C PRO A 866 7.72 -19.62 -9.77
N ASP A 867 7.07 -18.81 -8.92
CA ASP A 867 5.98 -17.91 -9.33
C ASP A 867 6.43 -16.54 -9.87
N LEU A 868 7.73 -16.35 -10.13
CA LEU A 868 8.19 -15.09 -10.72
C LEU A 868 7.78 -14.97 -12.20
N PRO A 869 7.31 -13.80 -12.65
CA PRO A 869 6.84 -13.60 -14.03
C PRO A 869 8.00 -13.40 -15.01
N LEU A 870 8.91 -14.38 -15.09
CA LEU A 870 10.05 -14.37 -16.02
C LEU A 870 9.75 -15.09 -17.34
N LYS A 871 8.80 -16.04 -17.32
CA LYS A 871 8.42 -16.82 -18.51
C LYS A 871 7.82 -15.91 -19.58
N GLY A 872 8.24 -16.09 -20.83
CA GLY A 872 7.81 -15.25 -21.96
C GLY A 872 8.49 -13.87 -22.01
N THR A 873 9.50 -13.62 -21.17
CA THR A 873 10.31 -12.40 -21.18
C THR A 873 11.77 -12.68 -21.52
N ARG A 874 12.47 -11.64 -21.98
CA ARG A 874 13.93 -11.62 -22.21
C ARG A 874 14.75 -11.42 -20.94
N LEU A 875 14.09 -11.28 -19.78
CA LEU A 875 14.75 -11.01 -18.51
C LEU A 875 15.40 -12.29 -17.95
N ARG A 876 16.65 -12.19 -17.47
CA ARG A 876 17.37 -13.29 -16.81
C ARG A 876 18.09 -12.79 -15.58
N ILE A 877 18.15 -13.59 -14.52
CA ILE A 877 18.86 -13.19 -13.29
C ILE A 877 20.37 -13.45 -13.45
N ALA A 878 21.20 -12.47 -13.08
CA ALA A 878 22.65 -12.62 -13.06
C ALA A 878 23.09 -13.50 -11.87
N THR A 879 23.20 -14.81 -12.08
CA THR A 879 23.60 -15.79 -11.04
C THR A 879 25.11 -15.95 -10.88
N ARG A 880 25.89 -15.39 -11.81
CA ARG A 880 27.36 -15.31 -11.79
C ARG A 880 27.80 -14.01 -12.46
N ASN A 881 29.05 -13.59 -12.24
CA ASN A 881 29.61 -12.46 -12.98
C ASN A 881 29.68 -12.82 -14.46
N LEU A 882 29.18 -11.93 -15.30
CA LEU A 882 29.17 -12.11 -16.75
C LEU A 882 29.98 -10.98 -17.39
N PRO A 883 30.78 -11.27 -18.44
CA PRO A 883 31.33 -10.22 -19.27
C PRO A 883 30.19 -9.36 -19.83
N TRP A 884 30.37 -8.05 -19.84
CA TRP A 884 29.52 -7.12 -20.57
C TRP A 884 30.26 -6.73 -21.84
N PRO A 885 30.08 -7.47 -22.95
CA PRO A 885 30.89 -7.28 -24.14
C PRO A 885 30.61 -5.94 -24.80
N GLU A 886 31.61 -5.42 -25.50
CA GLU A 886 31.41 -4.31 -26.43
C GLU A 886 30.68 -4.86 -27.65
N ARG A 887 29.62 -4.17 -28.06
CA ARG A 887 28.81 -4.53 -29.22
C ARG A 887 29.01 -3.50 -30.32
N THR A 888 28.70 -3.87 -31.56
CA THR A 888 28.65 -2.93 -32.68
C THR A 888 27.31 -3.02 -33.38
N ASP A 889 26.86 -1.91 -33.97
CA ASP A 889 25.71 -1.94 -34.87
C ASP A 889 26.07 -2.54 -36.25
N ASP A 890 25.08 -2.65 -37.14
CA ASP A 890 25.25 -3.19 -38.50
C ASP A 890 26.28 -2.40 -39.34
N ALA A 891 26.56 -1.15 -38.96
CA ALA A 891 27.54 -0.29 -39.60
C ALA A 891 28.93 -0.39 -38.96
N GLY A 892 29.12 -1.28 -37.97
CA GLY A 892 30.38 -1.49 -37.26
C GLY A 892 30.69 -0.41 -36.22
N ARG A 893 29.73 0.45 -35.86
CA ARG A 893 29.91 1.49 -34.83
C ARG A 893 29.71 0.90 -33.45
N PRO A 894 30.56 1.23 -32.46
CA PRO A 894 30.43 0.69 -31.11
C PRO A 894 29.10 1.13 -30.48
N LEU A 895 28.36 0.17 -29.94
CA LEU A 895 27.16 0.39 -29.16
C LEU A 895 27.53 0.49 -27.68
N PRO A 896 27.06 1.53 -26.98
CA PRO A 896 27.36 1.69 -25.57
C PRO A 896 26.60 0.67 -24.72
N ARG A 897 27.23 0.20 -23.65
CA ARG A 897 26.58 -0.60 -22.62
C ARG A 897 25.46 0.22 -21.98
N ARG A 898 24.26 -0.37 -21.82
CA ARG A 898 23.07 0.33 -21.31
C ARG A 898 22.44 -0.38 -20.13
N ALA A 899 22.11 0.40 -19.10
CA ALA A 899 21.47 -0.09 -17.90
C ALA A 899 20.17 0.65 -17.57
N GLY A 900 19.16 -0.08 -17.12
CA GLY A 900 18.03 0.46 -16.39
C GLY A 900 18.28 0.38 -14.88
N LEU A 901 17.90 1.39 -14.11
CA LEU A 901 17.98 1.37 -12.66
C LEU A 901 16.62 1.72 -12.08
N HIS A 902 16.04 0.80 -11.31
CA HIS A 902 14.68 0.96 -10.78
C HIS A 902 14.70 1.16 -9.26
N SER A 903 13.86 2.09 -8.78
CA SER A 903 13.63 2.27 -7.35
C SER A 903 12.20 2.72 -7.07
N PHE A 904 11.51 2.05 -6.14
CA PHE A 904 10.17 2.42 -5.72
C PHE A 904 10.09 2.60 -4.20
N GLY A 905 9.36 3.63 -3.79
CA GLY A 905 9.13 3.95 -2.38
C GLY A 905 7.86 3.31 -1.86
N ILE A 906 7.84 2.95 -0.57
CA ILE A 906 6.66 2.41 0.13
C ILE A 906 5.44 3.34 0.03
N GLY A 907 5.66 4.64 -0.07
CA GLY A 907 4.59 5.63 -0.25
C GLY A 907 4.05 5.74 -1.67
N GLY A 908 4.46 4.87 -2.61
CA GLY A 908 3.92 4.80 -3.97
C GLY A 908 4.66 5.63 -5.03
N VAL A 909 5.73 6.35 -4.66
CA VAL A 909 6.58 7.12 -5.61
C VAL A 909 7.64 6.21 -6.23
N ASN A 910 7.61 6.06 -7.54
CA ASN A 910 8.49 5.22 -8.33
C ASN A 910 9.40 6.08 -9.19
N ALA A 911 10.66 5.67 -9.32
CA ALA A 911 11.67 6.33 -10.14
C ALA A 911 12.45 5.31 -10.97
N HIS A 912 12.75 5.66 -12.21
CA HIS A 912 13.59 4.87 -13.11
C HIS A 912 14.61 5.76 -13.81
N VAL A 913 15.82 5.23 -13.99
CA VAL A 913 16.94 5.93 -14.63
C VAL A 913 17.52 5.04 -15.71
N VAL A 914 17.74 5.58 -16.91
CA VAL A 914 18.46 4.92 -18.00
C VAL A 914 19.89 5.45 -18.03
N LEU A 915 20.86 4.57 -17.83
CA LEU A 915 22.28 4.87 -17.79
C LEU A 915 22.99 4.25 -19.00
N GLU A 916 24.01 4.91 -19.51
CA GLU A 916 24.74 4.53 -20.71
C GLU A 916 26.26 4.74 -20.52
N GLN A 917 27.05 3.87 -21.15
CA GLN A 917 28.49 4.06 -21.27
C GLN A 917 28.83 5.28 -22.12
N HIS A 918 29.74 6.12 -21.65
CA HIS A 918 30.37 7.11 -22.52
C HIS A 918 31.43 6.44 -23.42
N ILE A 919 31.21 6.48 -24.74
CA ILE A 919 32.21 6.06 -25.74
C ILE A 919 32.93 7.32 -26.22
N ALA A 920 34.22 7.45 -25.90
CA ALA A 920 35.03 8.56 -26.37
C ALA A 920 35.12 8.54 -27.90
N SER A 921 34.69 9.61 -28.55
CA SER A 921 34.79 9.80 -30.00
C SER A 921 36.22 10.20 -30.38
N GLY A 922 37.18 9.29 -30.22
CA GLY A 922 38.58 9.58 -30.51
C GLY A 922 39.48 8.38 -30.21
N ASN A 923 40.31 8.01 -31.18
CA ASN A 923 41.32 6.98 -31.05
C ASN A 923 42.22 7.28 -29.81
N PRO A 924 42.40 6.35 -28.86
CA PRO A 924 43.36 6.50 -27.77
C PRO A 924 44.80 6.75 -28.28
N ALA A 925 45.05 6.48 -29.57
CA ALA A 925 46.30 6.77 -30.27
C ALA A 925 46.48 8.24 -30.71
N SER A 926 45.66 9.18 -30.22
CA SER A 926 45.89 10.63 -30.38
C SER A 926 46.67 11.25 -29.22
N ALA A 927 47.49 10.45 -28.53
CA ALA A 927 48.73 11.00 -27.99
C ALA A 927 49.45 11.70 -29.16
N HIS A 928 49.79 12.97 -29.00
CA HIS A 928 50.60 13.65 -30.00
C HIS A 928 51.85 12.79 -30.21
N PRO A 929 52.24 12.48 -31.47
CA PRO A 929 53.43 11.67 -31.74
C PRO A 929 54.75 12.31 -31.23
N ASP A 930 54.68 13.53 -30.67
CA ASP A 930 55.77 14.25 -30.01
C ASP A 930 55.81 14.07 -28.47
N ASP A 931 54.84 13.39 -27.84
CA ASP A 931 54.89 13.05 -26.41
C ASP A 931 55.81 11.83 -26.20
N GLU A 932 57.13 12.03 -26.30
CA GLU A 932 58.05 11.15 -25.58
C GLU A 932 57.66 11.18 -24.09
N PRO A 933 57.51 10.04 -23.40
CA PRO A 933 57.20 10.00 -21.98
C PRO A 933 58.42 10.48 -21.18
N GLY A 934 58.60 11.80 -21.14
CA GLY A 934 59.52 12.47 -20.24
C GLY A 934 59.08 12.32 -18.78
N ALA A 935 59.96 12.72 -17.85
CA ALA A 935 59.64 12.70 -16.43
C ALA A 935 58.38 13.55 -16.12
N GLN A 936 57.33 12.90 -15.60
CA GLN A 936 56.09 13.55 -15.17
C GLN A 936 56.18 13.95 -13.69
N VAL A 937 55.53 15.05 -13.30
CA VAL A 937 55.51 15.54 -11.91
C VAL A 937 54.19 15.16 -11.24
N LEU A 938 54.25 14.35 -10.18
CA LEU A 938 53.10 14.07 -9.31
C LEU A 938 53.08 15.05 -8.14
N VAL A 939 52.08 15.94 -8.10
CA VAL A 939 51.93 16.96 -7.05
C VAL A 939 50.89 16.52 -6.04
N LEU A 940 51.28 16.48 -4.75
CA LEU A 940 50.40 16.19 -3.64
C LEU A 940 50.30 17.40 -2.70
N SER A 941 49.11 17.64 -2.17
CA SER A 941 48.88 18.67 -1.16
C SER A 941 47.88 18.21 -0.10
N ALA A 942 48.01 18.75 1.10
CA ALA A 942 47.06 18.56 2.19
C ALA A 942 47.15 19.76 3.15
N ARG A 943 46.15 19.95 4.02
CA ARG A 943 46.16 21.05 5.00
C ARG A 943 47.19 20.88 6.11
N ASN A 944 47.62 19.65 6.40
CA ASN A 944 48.62 19.35 7.42
C ASN A 944 49.51 18.18 6.99
N ALA A 945 50.59 17.94 7.74
CA ALA A 945 51.58 16.92 7.42
C ALA A 945 51.01 15.49 7.48
N ASP A 946 50.10 15.20 8.40
CA ASP A 946 49.52 13.87 8.55
C ASP A 946 48.61 13.53 7.36
N GLY A 947 47.78 14.48 6.92
CA GLY A 947 46.97 14.36 5.71
C GLY A 947 47.81 14.21 4.45
N LEU A 948 48.98 14.87 4.38
CA LEU A 948 49.89 14.70 3.24
C LEU A 948 50.47 13.29 3.18
N ARG A 949 50.90 12.75 4.34
CA ARG A 949 51.40 11.36 4.43
C ARG A 949 50.31 10.36 4.06
N GLU A 950 49.08 10.58 4.51
CA GLU A 950 47.95 9.71 4.19
C GLU A 950 47.60 9.74 2.70
N ARG A 951 47.57 10.92 2.06
CA ARG A 951 47.38 11.03 0.61
C ARG A 951 48.49 10.31 -0.16
N ALA A 952 49.76 10.49 0.24
CA ALA A 952 50.88 9.80 -0.39
C ALA A 952 50.74 8.27 -0.24
N ARG A 953 50.38 7.78 0.95
CA ARG A 953 50.15 6.35 1.21
C ARG A 953 49.04 5.79 0.33
N ARG A 954 47.89 6.46 0.22
CA ARG A 954 46.78 6.04 -0.63
C ARG A 954 47.15 6.03 -2.11
N LEU A 955 47.89 7.04 -2.58
CA LEU A 955 48.36 7.07 -3.96
C LEU A 955 49.31 5.91 -4.25
N THR A 956 50.27 5.63 -3.37
CA THR A 956 51.17 4.47 -3.53
C THR A 956 50.39 3.15 -3.57
N GLN A 957 49.36 2.99 -2.74
CA GLN A 957 48.51 1.79 -2.77
C GLN A 957 47.67 1.64 -4.05
N ARG A 958 47.37 2.75 -4.73
CA ARG A 958 46.60 2.75 -5.98
C ARG A 958 47.47 2.53 -7.22
N LEU A 959 48.76 2.88 -7.13
CA LEU A 959 49.75 2.66 -8.18
C LEU A 959 50.42 1.28 -8.11
N ALA A 960 50.39 0.65 -6.94
CA ALA A 960 50.86 -0.72 -6.71
C ALA A 960 49.77 -1.74 -7.11
#